data_AF-A0A3N4M7X1-F1
#
_entry.id   AF-A0A3N4M7X1-F1
#
_cell.length_a   1.000
_cell.length_b   1.000
_cell.length_c   1.000
_cell.angle_alpha   90.00
_cell.angle_beta   90.00
_cell.angle_gamma   90.00
#
_symmetry.space_group_name_H-M   'P 1'
#
loop_
_entity.id
_entity.type
_entity.pdbx_description
1 polymer ?
#
loop_
_entity_poly.entity_id
_entity_poly.type
_entity_poly.pdbx_seq_one_letter_code
_entity_poly.pdbx_strand_id
1 'polypeptide(L)'
;MCATALRWCCWRKRKVGYKTRKITCHIPAYIPGAGVIADRSFNQQKTFGMKTDLHCLPGGNNPVETISFTIVISPQQVKTEETPFGVRYSLGKDYKVTSAPGTPSFPSRIVQVALPLDATDITVTAESLCSRRLSEKPVFIMPVPEYRIAAKGSGGHRPDGDRLETIRSRALQQTEDDRQSAPLMQGPLIRPDAEAYAKTFEQPPALASLISIVEVGGNRITNISISPISLEGYIPVLHEQISVRVVFRKGEEKTPLRHTTYRVLPQDRKAQASLFKSLKDSVLNPYGVIDLTSKVGLYLGNYDYIVITDNHRWDSTRISPAEPVGNMVEAFTRLTQWKREKGLRAAVITITDIVNGVYGDFKTGANDLQEVIRNFLKFARGTWGTTWVLLGGDIEIVPVRKTAGEILGEVSEQTKNNPPANRESFWTGSFMKLRVTALGDWWNIHDTYLELTSRTNGRRIPRKTPFGIFTKPVYPFRISTAKISSLAFSFFETPEAFRKRLGWHFCTDETYETFSADPTDFVRVDGPESVIRVPLRFHYTWNTIPTDFYYSSLFGPGYGLAGRHDWDLNNNGIYGQYEGANSFDPINWNADVVVGRAPVSTPAEAETFVNKVLDYEKIIGPIGIRFYSAYLGKMLLAADNWDGSPVFSPTVSNPPEVGRFFSDAANGRAILQLATDAPKSFSWQLVTWISNADVRVLPYNLNAGRGNKGWYYARSAADLSPSVFTLHMPWGDVHNIPNVSDTIVVYGDAAEISPLWYMLDALAADGSMTDQELLRAQVDAELPVIKHFNRLYKDVQSLSTAGAVPPQRLTYERLEAALNEGQHFVSLSGHGNQWGCCDLGTGMAASLTNGPRTFIAYADSCLTNGFDESDAMGEALVKNPNGGAVAYIGSTRFSWIGLGDDVQRAFFNELTRTRHLGLLHNSRLRFAQNHPGNHYYKWCVLALNLLGDPEMEVWKRSPDPFRLEYIPLEKDLRIRVLYETDLTRHAVREAEVVAYAGDNILTVTANAEGYFDLPNELAESGNLRLRVSIPDGLSRMVSGEELKKKMEQFRRPEIEEVPVENLQDGFSCMQTAAVKQGNGHINQQDHITVEL
;
A
#
# COMPACT_ATOMS: atom_id res chain seq x y z
N MET A 1 19.89 30.78 59.35
CA MET A 1 20.93 30.56 60.39
C MET A 1 21.22 29.07 60.43
N CYS A 2 22.47 28.67 60.76
CA CYS A 2 22.97 27.27 60.85
C CYS A 2 22.89 26.46 59.53
N ALA A 3 23.90 25.73 59.03
CA ALA A 3 25.06 25.02 59.61
C ALA A 3 24.69 23.70 60.35
N THR A 4 25.46 22.61 60.25
CA THR A 4 26.88 22.49 59.85
C THR A 4 27.09 21.76 58.50
N ALA A 5 28.10 20.88 58.36
CA ALA A 5 28.59 20.23 57.12
C ALA A 5 29.62 19.11 57.49
N LEU A 6 30.53 18.74 56.56
CA LEU A 6 31.69 17.80 56.65
C LEU A 6 31.38 16.35 56.20
N ARG A 7 32.19 15.60 55.43
CA ARG A 7 33.54 15.69 54.76
C ARG A 7 33.48 14.84 53.45
N TRP A 8 34.42 14.75 52.50
CA TRP A 8 35.75 15.35 52.19
C TRP A 8 35.92 15.32 50.63
N CYS A 9 36.69 16.18 49.95
CA CYS A 9 38.13 16.12 49.61
C CYS A 9 38.65 14.82 48.94
N CYS A 10 39.43 14.87 47.84
CA CYS A 10 40.04 15.99 47.08
C CYS A 10 40.47 15.51 45.65
N TRP A 11 40.98 16.29 44.66
CA TRP A 11 41.48 17.68 44.56
C TRP A 11 41.14 18.28 43.14
N ARG A 12 41.95 18.88 42.23
CA ARG A 12 43.35 19.38 42.19
C ARG A 12 43.61 20.64 41.29
N LYS A 13 42.76 21.70 41.29
CA LYS A 13 43.00 23.07 40.70
C LYS A 13 42.76 23.21 39.17
N ARG A 14 42.60 24.38 38.53
CA ARG A 14 42.60 25.89 38.76
C ARG A 14 41.86 26.51 37.52
N LYS A 15 41.48 27.78 37.27
CA LYS A 15 41.25 29.15 37.85
C LYS A 15 40.45 29.90 36.71
N VAL A 16 39.60 30.92 36.79
CA VAL A 16 39.08 31.92 37.77
C VAL A 16 37.52 31.91 37.68
N GLY A 17 36.62 32.89 37.93
CA GLY A 17 36.62 34.29 38.42
C GLY A 17 36.53 35.39 37.34
N TYR A 18 35.97 36.59 37.53
CA TYR A 18 35.22 37.22 38.65
C TYR A 18 33.96 37.95 38.07
N LYS A 19 32.76 37.86 38.68
CA LYS A 19 32.06 38.86 39.54
C LYS A 19 31.95 40.32 38.99
N THR A 20 30.87 41.11 39.08
CA THR A 20 29.41 41.04 39.46
C THR A 20 28.71 42.35 38.91
N ARG A 21 27.59 43.01 39.34
CA ARG A 21 26.71 43.03 40.54
C ARG A 21 25.41 43.90 40.35
N LYS A 22 24.22 43.38 40.72
CA LYS A 22 22.96 44.04 41.25
C LYS A 22 22.25 45.24 40.53
N ILE A 23 20.92 45.16 40.24
CA ILE A 23 19.72 45.74 40.94
C ILE A 23 19.59 47.29 40.80
N THR A 24 18.47 47.92 40.38
CA THR A 24 17.19 48.16 41.12
C THR A 24 16.03 48.65 40.21
N CYS A 25 14.76 48.54 40.64
CA CYS A 25 13.56 49.15 40.01
C CYS A 25 12.95 50.27 40.88
N HIS A 26 12.24 51.24 40.27
CA HIS A 26 11.34 52.22 40.92
C HIS A 26 10.19 52.63 39.96
N ILE A 27 9.09 53.18 40.50
CA ILE A 27 7.83 53.53 39.79
C ILE A 27 7.36 54.92 40.26
N PRO A 28 6.82 55.79 39.38
CA PRO A 28 5.52 56.44 39.71
C PRO A 28 4.58 56.78 38.53
N ALA A 29 3.28 56.50 38.74
CA ALA A 29 2.06 57.26 38.36
C ALA A 29 1.84 57.96 36.96
N TYR A 30 0.93 57.34 36.17
CA TYR A 30 -0.38 57.87 35.70
C TYR A 30 -0.53 59.07 34.70
N ILE A 31 -0.90 58.74 33.43
CA ILE A 31 -2.05 59.20 32.59
C ILE A 31 -2.32 60.73 32.37
N PRO A 32 -2.81 61.23 31.19
CA PRO A 32 -3.08 60.58 29.88
C PRO A 32 -2.32 61.19 28.67
N GLY A 33 -2.31 60.47 27.53
CA GLY A 33 -1.94 61.03 26.22
C GLY A 33 -2.06 59.99 25.10
N ALA A 34 -2.61 60.37 23.94
CA ALA A 34 -2.75 59.45 22.80
C ALA A 34 -1.42 59.31 22.04
N GLY A 35 -1.01 58.07 21.74
CA GLY A 35 0.22 57.80 20.99
C GLY A 35 0.23 56.38 20.41
N VAL A 36 0.45 56.29 19.10
CA VAL A 36 0.57 55.02 18.36
C VAL A 36 1.86 54.30 18.79
N ILE A 37 1.74 53.07 19.28
CA ILE A 37 2.91 52.20 19.52
C ILE A 37 3.23 51.44 18.24
N ALA A 38 4.29 51.88 17.57
CA ALA A 38 5.03 51.06 16.63
C ALA A 38 6.29 50.55 17.33
N ASP A 39 6.51 49.22 17.34
CA ASP A 39 7.80 48.64 17.68
C ASP A 39 8.48 48.09 16.41
N ARG A 40 9.73 48.49 16.19
CA ARG A 40 10.62 48.01 15.13
C ARG A 40 11.98 47.72 15.80
N SER A 41 12.29 46.46 16.08
CA SER A 41 13.70 46.04 16.22
C SER A 41 13.94 44.55 15.97
N PHE A 42 14.32 44.17 14.75
CA PHE A 42 15.11 42.95 14.53
C PHE A 42 16.14 43.10 13.39
N ASN A 43 17.41 43.01 13.80
CA ASN A 43 18.66 42.78 13.06
C ASN A 43 18.79 43.12 11.55
N GLN A 44 19.77 43.98 11.27
CA GLN A 44 20.49 43.99 9.99
C GLN A 44 21.46 42.79 9.88
N GLN A 45 21.55 42.19 8.70
CA GLN A 45 22.80 41.61 8.20
C GLN A 45 23.03 42.04 6.74
N LYS A 46 24.28 41.98 6.29
CA LYS A 46 24.75 42.42 4.96
C LYS A 46 24.22 41.42 3.89
N THR A 47 23.96 41.78 2.64
CA THR A 47 24.71 42.70 1.75
C THR A 47 23.80 43.28 0.65
N PHE A 48 24.36 44.06 -0.29
CA PHE A 48 23.71 44.86 -1.35
C PHE A 48 23.06 46.18 -0.88
N GLY A 49 23.21 47.21 -1.71
CA GLY A 49 22.83 48.60 -1.40
C GLY A 49 21.41 48.93 -1.86
N MET A 50 20.40 48.38 -1.20
CA MET A 50 19.00 48.79 -1.36
C MET A 50 18.41 49.23 -0.01
N LYS A 51 17.68 50.36 -0.01
CA LYS A 51 16.71 50.68 1.05
C LYS A 51 15.32 50.23 0.57
N THR A 52 14.96 49.00 0.89
CA THR A 52 13.61 48.46 0.66
C THR A 52 12.72 48.68 1.88
N ASP A 53 12.20 49.90 2.05
CA ASP A 53 11.03 50.10 2.93
C ASP A 53 9.78 49.56 2.19
N LEU A 54 9.53 48.26 2.37
CA LEU A 54 8.35 47.58 1.85
C LEU A 54 7.12 48.00 2.66
N HIS A 55 6.09 48.50 1.97
CA HIS A 55 4.80 48.83 2.58
C HIS A 55 3.68 47.96 1.99
N CYS A 56 3.22 46.99 2.78
CA CYS A 56 1.94 46.31 2.56
C CYS A 56 0.87 47.10 3.33
N LEU A 57 -0.08 47.71 2.61
CA LEU A 57 -1.26 48.33 3.21
C LEU A 57 -2.39 47.27 3.25
N PRO A 58 -2.87 46.86 4.43
CA PRO A 58 -4.00 45.93 4.52
C PRO A 58 -5.29 46.64 4.09
N GLY A 59 -5.72 46.40 2.86
CA GLY A 59 -7.03 46.83 2.37
C GLY A 59 -8.14 46.01 3.01
N GLY A 60 -9.00 46.62 3.83
CA GLY A 60 -10.13 45.93 4.45
C GLY A 60 -11.11 45.38 3.40
N ASN A 61 -11.32 44.06 3.42
CA ASN A 61 -12.29 43.29 2.61
C ASN A 61 -12.28 43.52 1.08
N ASN A 62 -11.25 44.15 0.51
CA ASN A 62 -11.10 44.28 -0.94
C ASN A 62 -10.25 43.12 -1.50
N PRO A 63 -10.68 42.40 -2.55
CA PRO A 63 -9.96 41.27 -3.12
C PRO A 63 -8.74 41.67 -3.98
N VAL A 64 -8.24 42.90 -3.84
CA VAL A 64 -7.15 43.46 -4.63
C VAL A 64 -6.04 43.92 -3.70
N GLU A 65 -4.90 43.25 -3.77
CA GLU A 65 -3.71 43.55 -2.97
C GLU A 65 -2.69 44.39 -3.79
N THR A 66 -1.78 45.06 -3.09
CA THR A 66 -0.72 45.86 -3.73
C THR A 66 0.59 45.75 -2.96
N ILE A 67 1.66 45.37 -3.67
CA ILE A 67 3.03 45.37 -3.17
C ILE A 67 3.75 46.57 -3.77
N SER A 68 4.34 47.40 -2.92
CA SER A 68 5.08 48.60 -3.33
C SER A 68 6.53 48.53 -2.86
N PHE A 69 7.47 48.89 -3.73
CA PHE A 69 8.90 49.00 -3.41
C PHE A 69 9.58 50.13 -4.19
N THR A 70 10.57 50.78 -3.57
CA THR A 70 11.35 51.84 -4.20
C THR A 70 12.76 51.35 -4.53
N ILE A 71 13.20 51.57 -5.77
CA ILE A 71 14.58 51.35 -6.20
C ILE A 71 15.30 52.71 -6.17
N VAL A 72 16.43 52.74 -5.47
CA VAL A 72 17.31 53.92 -5.34
C VAL A 72 18.62 53.63 -6.07
N ILE A 73 19.07 54.56 -6.91
CA ILE A 73 20.25 54.43 -7.75
C ILE A 73 21.14 55.64 -7.51
N SER A 74 22.43 55.41 -7.19
CA SER A 74 23.37 56.52 -7.09
C SER A 74 23.79 56.97 -8.50
N PRO A 75 23.78 58.29 -8.79
CA PRO A 75 24.36 58.84 -10.03
C PRO A 75 25.81 58.36 -10.29
N GLN A 76 26.56 58.07 -9.23
CA GLN A 76 27.95 57.58 -9.31
C GLN A 76 28.06 56.16 -9.88
N GLN A 77 26.95 55.43 -10.02
CA GLN A 77 26.90 54.09 -10.62
C GLN A 77 26.74 54.14 -12.15
N VAL A 78 26.30 55.26 -12.72
CA VAL A 78 26.18 55.45 -14.16
C VAL A 78 27.54 55.74 -14.76
N LYS A 79 28.01 54.86 -15.65
CA LYS A 79 29.10 55.16 -16.56
C LYS A 79 28.54 55.49 -17.95
N THR A 80 28.95 56.65 -18.44
CA THR A 80 28.69 57.12 -19.81
C THR A 80 29.93 56.82 -20.65
N GLU A 81 29.76 56.03 -21.71
CA GLU A 81 30.81 55.69 -22.67
C GLU A 81 30.41 56.28 -24.03
N GLU A 82 31.16 57.26 -24.54
CA GLU A 82 31.01 57.71 -25.94
C GLU A 82 31.62 56.67 -26.87
N THR A 83 30.87 56.24 -27.88
CA THR A 83 31.35 55.30 -28.92
C THR A 83 31.15 55.91 -30.31
N PRO A 84 31.85 55.42 -31.35
CA PRO A 84 31.63 55.85 -32.73
C PRO A 84 30.19 55.62 -33.26
N PHE A 85 29.35 54.92 -32.51
CA PHE A 85 28.00 54.50 -32.90
C PHE A 85 26.91 55.06 -31.96
N GLY A 86 27.27 56.02 -31.11
CA GLY A 86 26.38 56.64 -30.11
C GLY A 86 26.91 56.50 -28.69
N VAL A 87 26.18 57.08 -27.74
CA VAL A 87 26.50 57.00 -26.32
C VAL A 87 25.90 55.74 -25.70
N ARG A 88 26.66 55.09 -24.85
CA ARG A 88 26.26 53.91 -24.08
C ARG A 88 26.23 54.24 -22.60
N TYR A 89 25.16 53.83 -21.92
CA TYR A 89 25.06 53.92 -20.47
C TYR A 89 25.18 52.53 -19.85
N SER A 90 25.93 52.41 -18.75
CA SER A 90 26.03 51.17 -17.96
C SER A 90 25.93 51.45 -16.46
N LEU A 91 25.30 50.53 -15.72
CA LEU A 91 25.08 50.64 -14.27
C LEU A 91 25.56 49.36 -13.57
N GLY A 92 26.75 49.41 -12.95
CA GLY A 92 27.30 48.29 -12.19
C GLY A 92 27.43 46.98 -12.98
N LYS A 93 27.14 45.84 -12.33
CA LYS A 93 27.10 44.50 -12.95
C LYS A 93 25.68 43.91 -13.03
N ASP A 94 24.74 44.51 -12.30
CA ASP A 94 23.39 43.97 -12.10
C ASP A 94 22.41 44.42 -13.19
N TYR A 95 22.73 45.49 -13.92
CA TYR A 95 21.96 45.99 -15.06
C TYR A 95 22.60 45.51 -16.37
N LYS A 96 21.78 44.99 -17.28
CA LYS A 96 22.17 44.43 -18.58
C LYS A 96 21.28 45.00 -19.68
N VAL A 97 21.77 44.99 -20.91
CA VAL A 97 20.97 45.32 -22.09
C VAL A 97 20.30 44.02 -22.56
N THR A 98 18.97 43.99 -22.60
CA THR A 98 18.16 42.80 -22.93
C THR A 98 17.30 42.98 -24.18
N SER A 99 17.33 44.17 -24.78
CA SER A 99 16.63 44.49 -26.03
C SER A 99 17.26 43.78 -27.24
N ALA A 100 16.50 43.62 -28.32
CA ALA A 100 16.98 42.98 -29.55
C ALA A 100 18.14 43.75 -30.23
N PRO A 101 19.04 43.08 -30.96
CA PRO A 101 20.08 43.73 -31.76
C PRO A 101 19.51 44.82 -32.68
N GLY A 102 20.20 45.96 -32.79
CA GLY A 102 19.76 47.11 -33.59
C GLY A 102 18.82 48.11 -32.89
N THR A 103 18.21 47.74 -31.75
CA THR A 103 17.40 48.65 -30.93
C THR A 103 18.26 49.53 -29.99
N PRO A 104 17.75 50.61 -29.36
CA PRO A 104 18.55 51.43 -28.44
C PRO A 104 19.02 50.68 -27.18
N SER A 105 20.30 50.78 -26.82
CA SER A 105 20.91 50.02 -25.73
C SER A 105 20.66 50.60 -24.32
N PHE A 106 19.42 50.49 -23.83
CA PHE A 106 19.10 50.83 -22.44
C PHE A 106 19.56 49.73 -21.46
N PRO A 107 20.28 50.08 -20.37
CA PRO A 107 20.59 49.14 -19.30
C PRO A 107 19.34 48.92 -18.42
N SER A 108 18.95 47.67 -18.18
CA SER A 108 17.82 47.30 -17.32
C SER A 108 18.20 46.20 -16.33
N ARG A 109 17.48 46.10 -15.21
CA ARG A 109 17.69 45.05 -14.19
C ARG A 109 16.40 44.26 -13.99
N ILE A 110 16.50 42.93 -14.01
CA ILE A 110 15.40 42.07 -13.58
C ILE A 110 15.38 42.04 -12.05
N VAL A 111 14.21 42.27 -11.46
CA VAL A 111 13.91 41.99 -10.05
C VAL A 111 12.80 40.95 -9.96
N GLN A 112 12.82 40.14 -8.90
CA GLN A 112 11.82 39.10 -8.69
C GLN A 112 10.93 39.46 -7.49
N VAL A 113 9.63 39.27 -7.64
CA VAL A 113 8.63 39.45 -6.57
C VAL A 113 7.83 38.15 -6.44
N ALA A 114 7.75 37.60 -5.23
CA ALA A 114 6.88 36.47 -4.94
C ALA A 114 5.44 36.93 -4.73
N LEU A 115 4.50 36.30 -5.41
CA LEU A 115 3.06 36.47 -5.26
C LEU A 115 2.41 35.13 -4.83
N PRO A 116 1.23 35.17 -4.20
CA PRO A 116 0.41 33.98 -3.95
C PRO A 116 0.12 33.19 -5.24
N LEU A 117 -0.09 31.88 -5.13
CA LEU A 117 -0.36 31.00 -6.28
C LEU A 117 -1.71 31.33 -6.95
N ASP A 118 -2.65 31.77 -6.14
CA ASP A 118 -4.00 32.25 -6.46
C ASP A 118 -4.04 33.71 -6.95
N ALA A 119 -2.89 34.38 -7.11
CA ALA A 119 -2.83 35.74 -7.64
C ALA A 119 -3.22 35.79 -9.13
N THR A 120 -4.30 36.50 -9.46
CA THR A 120 -4.76 36.82 -10.81
C THR A 120 -4.65 38.32 -11.10
N ASP A 121 -4.94 38.74 -12.34
CA ASP A 121 -5.04 40.16 -12.73
C ASP A 121 -3.79 41.01 -12.38
N ILE A 122 -2.61 40.38 -12.46
CA ILE A 122 -1.33 40.95 -12.06
C ILE A 122 -0.94 42.07 -13.02
N THR A 123 -0.82 43.29 -12.49
CA THR A 123 -0.41 44.50 -13.20
C THR A 123 0.77 45.16 -12.50
N VAL A 124 1.64 45.81 -13.27
CA VAL A 124 2.83 46.50 -12.77
C VAL A 124 2.81 47.95 -13.27
N THR A 125 2.99 48.89 -12.34
CA THR A 125 3.10 50.33 -12.63
C THR A 125 4.33 50.89 -11.93
N ALA A 126 4.89 51.98 -12.45
CA ALA A 126 6.02 52.66 -11.82
C ALA A 126 6.02 54.16 -12.07
N GLU A 127 6.55 54.91 -11.11
CA GLU A 127 6.61 56.37 -11.08
C GLU A 127 8.02 56.84 -10.66
N SER A 128 8.48 57.95 -11.25
CA SER A 128 9.77 58.56 -10.91
C SER A 128 9.60 59.52 -9.74
N LEU A 129 10.20 59.21 -8.59
CA LEU A 129 10.20 60.09 -7.41
C LEU A 129 11.32 61.14 -7.48
N CYS A 130 12.42 60.83 -8.17
CA CYS A 130 13.56 61.74 -8.36
C CYS A 130 14.27 61.41 -9.67
N SER A 131 14.56 62.42 -10.49
CA SER A 131 15.23 62.28 -11.78
C SER A 131 16.26 63.37 -12.05
N ARG A 132 17.21 63.07 -12.93
CA ARG A 132 18.31 63.96 -13.35
C ARG A 132 18.65 63.71 -14.82
N ARG A 133 18.87 64.78 -15.58
CA ARG A 133 19.37 64.69 -16.96
C ARG A 133 20.82 64.19 -16.96
N LEU A 134 21.11 63.25 -17.86
CA LEU A 134 22.47 62.74 -18.11
C LEU A 134 23.20 63.54 -19.20
N SER A 135 22.51 64.48 -19.84
CA SER A 135 23.02 65.41 -20.86
C SER A 135 22.13 66.65 -20.94
N GLU A 136 22.70 67.82 -21.26
CA GLU A 136 21.94 69.04 -21.60
C GLU A 136 21.57 69.13 -23.09
N LYS A 137 21.93 68.13 -23.88
CA LYS A 137 21.66 68.03 -25.33
C LYS A 137 21.06 66.68 -25.69
N PRO A 138 20.24 66.59 -26.76
CA PRO A 138 19.86 65.32 -27.39
C PRO A 138 21.06 64.39 -27.61
N VAL A 139 20.90 63.11 -27.30
CA VAL A 139 21.97 62.11 -27.41
C VAL A 139 21.51 60.93 -28.25
N PHE A 140 22.29 60.56 -29.27
CA PHE A 140 22.07 59.31 -29.99
C PHE A 140 22.56 58.13 -29.14
N ILE A 141 21.63 57.34 -28.60
CA ILE A 141 21.95 56.13 -27.83
C ILE A 141 22.45 55.04 -28.79
N MET A 142 23.53 54.35 -28.42
CA MET A 142 24.13 53.28 -29.21
C MET A 142 23.15 52.11 -29.44
N PRO A 143 23.12 51.47 -30.64
CA PRO A 143 22.29 50.29 -30.87
C PRO A 143 22.87 49.05 -30.17
N VAL A 144 22.01 48.08 -29.82
CA VAL A 144 22.44 46.79 -29.26
C VAL A 144 23.23 45.99 -30.31
N PRO A 145 24.46 45.51 -30.02
CA PRO A 145 25.25 44.70 -30.94
C PRO A 145 24.78 43.23 -31.00
N GLU A 146 25.13 42.53 -32.07
CA GLU A 146 24.94 41.08 -32.17
C GLU A 146 25.96 40.33 -31.31
N TYR A 147 25.51 39.36 -30.50
CA TYR A 147 26.38 38.47 -29.75
C TYR A 147 26.43 37.09 -30.42
N ARG A 148 27.54 36.77 -31.10
CA ARG A 148 27.78 35.43 -31.62
C ARG A 148 28.34 34.50 -30.54
N ILE A 149 27.73 33.34 -30.38
CA ILE A 149 28.28 32.25 -29.55
C ILE A 149 29.50 31.66 -30.27
N ALA A 150 30.61 31.49 -29.57
CA ALA A 150 31.83 30.92 -30.14
C ALA A 150 31.67 29.40 -30.39
N ALA A 151 31.48 29.01 -31.65
CA ALA A 151 31.43 27.60 -32.05
C ALA A 151 32.80 26.93 -31.88
N LYS A 152 32.92 25.98 -30.94
CA LYS A 152 34.10 25.10 -30.82
C LYS A 152 34.21 24.24 -32.10
N GLY A 153 35.37 24.25 -32.74
CA GLY A 153 35.58 23.66 -34.08
C GLY A 153 35.45 22.14 -34.12
N SER A 154 34.95 21.61 -35.24
CA SER A 154 34.78 20.17 -35.47
C SER A 154 36.11 19.49 -35.78
N GLY A 155 36.66 18.74 -34.81
CA GLY A 155 37.82 17.87 -34.97
C GLY A 155 37.47 16.44 -34.56
N GLY A 156 37.55 15.48 -35.48
CA GLY A 156 37.13 14.10 -35.23
C GLY A 156 38.21 13.23 -34.59
N HIS A 157 37.82 12.39 -33.63
CA HIS A 157 38.57 11.19 -33.27
C HIS A 157 37.66 10.02 -32.90
N ARG A 158 38.18 8.80 -33.05
CA ARG A 158 37.47 7.54 -32.77
C ARG A 158 37.52 7.18 -31.27
N PRO A 159 36.60 6.31 -30.80
CA PRO A 159 36.57 5.89 -29.39
C PRO A 159 37.67 4.88 -29.09
N ASP A 160 38.15 4.90 -27.85
CA ASP A 160 38.85 3.77 -27.21
C ASP A 160 38.63 3.79 -25.69
N GLY A 161 38.99 2.70 -25.00
CA GLY A 161 38.46 2.35 -23.66
C GLY A 161 39.04 3.06 -22.42
N ASP A 162 38.45 2.70 -21.28
CA ASP A 162 38.94 2.84 -19.89
C ASP A 162 39.47 4.20 -19.39
N ARG A 163 38.57 5.03 -18.83
CA ARG A 163 38.50 5.23 -17.36
C ARG A 163 37.38 6.18 -16.91
N LEU A 164 36.39 5.64 -16.20
CA LEU A 164 35.22 6.38 -15.68
C LEU A 164 35.52 7.34 -14.51
N GLU A 165 36.72 7.28 -13.91
CA GLU A 165 37.08 8.12 -12.75
C GLU A 165 37.47 9.56 -13.12
N THR A 166 37.94 9.81 -14.35
CA THR A 166 38.44 11.13 -14.78
C THR A 166 37.34 12.14 -15.13
N ILE A 167 36.08 11.69 -15.23
CA ILE A 167 34.96 12.53 -15.67
C ILE A 167 34.51 13.48 -14.56
N ARG A 168 34.49 13.04 -13.28
CA ARG A 168 34.09 13.88 -12.15
C ARG A 168 35.06 15.04 -11.89
N SER A 169 36.37 14.83 -12.08
CA SER A 169 37.37 15.90 -11.90
C SER A 169 37.36 16.92 -13.05
N ARG A 170 37.25 16.46 -14.31
CA ARG A 170 37.16 17.38 -15.47
C ARG A 170 35.85 18.15 -15.54
N ALA A 171 34.72 17.55 -15.17
CA ALA A 171 33.43 18.25 -15.12
C ALA A 171 33.46 19.46 -14.16
N LEU A 172 34.14 19.34 -13.01
CA LEU A 172 34.27 20.42 -12.04
C LEU A 172 35.20 21.56 -12.54
N GLN A 173 36.30 21.24 -13.23
CA GLN A 173 37.18 22.28 -13.80
C GLN A 173 36.55 22.98 -15.02
N GLN A 174 35.82 22.27 -15.88
CA GLN A 174 35.12 22.91 -17.01
C GLN A 174 34.03 23.89 -16.56
N THR A 175 33.39 23.67 -15.41
CA THR A 175 32.43 24.64 -14.84
C THR A 175 33.04 25.95 -14.32
N GLU A 176 34.37 26.06 -14.24
CA GLU A 176 35.06 27.32 -13.88
C GLU A 176 35.59 28.07 -15.10
N ASP A 177 36.21 27.38 -16.08
CA ASP A 177 36.72 28.02 -17.31
C ASP A 177 35.61 28.58 -18.21
N ASP A 178 34.50 27.85 -18.40
CA ASP A 178 33.35 28.33 -19.20
C ASP A 178 32.61 29.52 -18.53
N ARG A 179 33.07 30.01 -17.36
CA ARG A 179 32.58 31.25 -16.70
C ARG A 179 33.45 32.50 -16.95
N GLN A 180 34.59 32.40 -17.66
CA GLN A 180 35.46 33.56 -17.95
C GLN A 180 35.63 33.89 -19.44
N SER A 181 35.01 33.16 -20.36
CA SER A 181 34.95 33.53 -21.78
C SER A 181 33.98 34.70 -22.02
N ALA A 182 34.48 35.93 -21.92
CA ALA A 182 33.73 37.12 -22.33
C ALA A 182 33.37 37.05 -23.83
N PRO A 183 32.13 37.39 -24.24
CA PRO A 183 31.75 37.37 -25.65
C PRO A 183 32.54 38.44 -26.42
N LEU A 184 33.35 37.99 -27.39
CA LEU A 184 34.13 38.87 -28.25
C LEU A 184 33.21 39.68 -29.16
N MET A 185 33.22 41.00 -29.03
CA MET A 185 32.54 41.90 -29.98
C MET A 185 33.28 41.97 -31.31
N GLN A 186 33.13 40.93 -32.13
CA GLN A 186 33.56 40.88 -33.53
C GLN A 186 32.40 40.38 -34.42
N GLY A 187 31.28 41.09 -34.35
CA GLY A 187 30.17 41.00 -35.30
C GLY A 187 30.18 42.19 -36.27
N PRO A 188 29.50 42.09 -37.43
CA PRO A 188 29.35 43.21 -38.36
C PRO A 188 28.50 44.33 -37.74
N LEU A 189 28.69 45.53 -38.30
CA LEU A 189 28.06 46.78 -37.83
C LEU A 189 26.55 46.76 -38.13
N ILE A 190 25.74 46.41 -37.13
CA ILE A 190 24.28 46.49 -37.23
C ILE A 190 23.87 47.96 -37.35
N ARG A 191 23.08 48.27 -38.39
CA ARG A 191 22.48 49.58 -38.56
C ARG A 191 21.41 49.79 -37.48
N PRO A 192 21.28 51.00 -36.89
CA PRO A 192 20.14 51.31 -36.03
C PRO A 192 18.82 51.00 -36.73
N ASP A 193 17.95 50.27 -36.04
CA ASP A 193 16.59 50.01 -36.52
C ASP A 193 15.78 51.31 -36.40
N ALA A 194 15.54 51.96 -37.54
CA ALA A 194 14.86 53.26 -37.58
C ALA A 194 13.41 53.18 -37.05
N GLU A 195 12.72 52.05 -37.21
CA GLU A 195 11.36 51.86 -36.69
C GLU A 195 11.39 51.63 -35.18
N ALA A 196 12.33 50.82 -34.68
CA ALA A 196 12.51 50.66 -33.23
C ALA A 196 12.96 51.95 -32.53
N TYR A 197 13.83 52.76 -33.16
CA TYR A 197 14.23 54.07 -32.61
C TYR A 197 13.06 55.07 -32.61
N ALA A 198 12.27 55.14 -33.70
CA ALA A 198 11.08 55.98 -33.76
C ALA A 198 10.04 55.57 -32.70
N LYS A 199 9.74 54.26 -32.61
CA LYS A 199 8.83 53.70 -31.60
C LYS A 199 9.31 53.95 -30.17
N THR A 200 10.61 53.90 -29.91
CA THR A 200 11.19 54.21 -28.59
C THR A 200 11.20 55.71 -28.29
N PHE A 201 11.01 56.58 -29.29
CA PHE A 201 10.80 58.02 -29.09
C PHE A 201 9.32 58.34 -28.83
N GLU A 202 8.39 57.71 -29.57
CA GLU A 202 6.94 57.83 -29.34
C GLU A 202 6.50 57.20 -28.01
N GLN A 203 7.13 56.08 -27.63
CA GLN A 203 6.85 55.31 -26.43
C GLN A 203 8.18 54.97 -25.73
N PRO A 204 8.72 55.89 -24.89
CA PRO A 204 9.96 55.65 -24.16
C PRO A 204 9.84 54.44 -23.21
N PRO A 205 10.96 53.76 -22.87
CA PRO A 205 10.92 52.52 -22.10
C PRO A 205 10.25 52.71 -20.73
N ALA A 206 9.26 51.88 -20.41
CA ALA A 206 8.59 51.91 -19.12
C ALA A 206 9.59 51.66 -17.98
N LEU A 207 9.52 52.49 -16.93
CA LEU A 207 10.42 52.43 -15.76
C LEU A 207 10.38 51.07 -15.06
N ALA A 208 9.22 50.40 -15.10
CA ALA A 208 9.07 48.98 -14.80
C ALA A 208 8.16 48.30 -15.82
N SER A 209 8.43 47.03 -16.16
CA SER A 209 7.57 46.20 -16.99
C SER A 209 7.55 44.73 -16.56
N LEU A 210 6.40 44.07 -16.69
CA LEU A 210 6.28 42.63 -16.44
C LEU A 210 6.92 41.83 -17.58
N ILE A 211 7.91 40.99 -17.27
CA ILE A 211 8.58 40.12 -18.27
C ILE A 211 7.87 38.76 -18.32
N SER A 212 7.72 38.12 -17.16
CA SER A 212 7.18 36.77 -17.05
C SER A 212 6.76 36.44 -15.61
N ILE A 213 5.91 35.44 -15.47
CA ILE A 213 5.56 34.81 -14.19
C ILE A 213 6.04 33.36 -14.27
N VAL A 214 6.78 32.90 -13.27
CA VAL A 214 7.33 31.54 -13.19
C VAL A 214 6.89 30.90 -11.88
N GLU A 215 6.29 29.71 -11.93
CA GLU A 215 5.85 29.02 -10.73
C GLU A 215 6.98 28.14 -10.15
N VAL A 216 7.34 28.40 -8.89
CA VAL A 216 8.44 27.71 -8.19
C VAL A 216 7.97 27.25 -6.82
N GLY A 217 7.88 25.93 -6.61
CA GLY A 217 7.56 25.35 -5.31
C GLY A 217 6.19 25.73 -4.72
N GLY A 218 5.22 26.13 -5.56
CA GLY A 218 3.92 26.65 -5.13
C GLY A 218 3.86 28.16 -4.90
N ASN A 219 4.83 28.92 -5.43
CA ASN A 219 4.87 30.38 -5.40
C ASN A 219 4.91 30.93 -6.82
N ARG A 220 4.22 32.05 -7.09
CA ARG A 220 4.32 32.77 -8.37
C ARG A 220 5.44 33.79 -8.31
N ILE A 221 6.48 33.60 -9.12
CA ILE A 221 7.66 34.46 -9.16
C ILE A 221 7.54 35.41 -10.36
N THR A 222 7.18 36.64 -10.07
CA THR A 222 6.95 37.71 -11.04
C THR A 222 8.28 38.39 -11.35
N ASN A 223 8.78 38.20 -12.57
CA ASN A 223 10.00 38.83 -13.07
C ASN A 223 9.66 40.20 -13.68
N ILE A 224 10.17 41.26 -13.08
CA ILE A 224 9.92 42.65 -13.48
C ILE A 224 11.22 43.24 -14.00
N SER A 225 11.21 43.79 -15.22
CA SER A 225 12.32 44.60 -15.74
C SER A 225 12.23 46.00 -15.16
N ILE A 226 13.37 46.56 -14.76
CA ILE A 226 13.49 47.93 -14.25
C ILE A 226 14.44 48.70 -15.16
N SER A 227 13.94 49.78 -15.76
CA SER A 227 14.66 50.62 -16.73
C SER A 227 14.91 52.01 -16.12
N PRO A 228 16.07 52.26 -15.51
CA PRO A 228 16.33 53.51 -14.79
C PRO A 228 16.78 54.68 -15.65
N ILE A 229 16.96 54.48 -16.95
CA ILE A 229 17.22 55.56 -17.91
C ILE A 229 16.09 55.55 -18.93
N SER A 230 15.44 56.70 -19.12
CA SER A 230 14.42 56.95 -20.14
C SER A 230 14.83 58.11 -21.05
N LEU A 231 13.94 58.55 -21.94
CA LEU A 231 14.14 59.71 -22.81
C LEU A 231 13.04 60.76 -22.62
N GLU A 232 13.44 61.99 -22.29
CA GLU A 232 12.61 63.20 -22.43
C GLU A 232 13.04 63.92 -23.71
N GLY A 233 12.31 63.77 -24.82
CA GLY A 233 12.59 64.54 -26.05
C GLY A 233 14.03 64.38 -26.59
N TYR A 234 14.50 63.14 -26.71
CA TYR A 234 15.91 62.75 -27.01
C TYR A 234 16.96 63.06 -25.92
N ILE A 235 16.59 63.69 -24.80
CA ILE A 235 17.50 63.87 -23.66
C ILE A 235 17.41 62.63 -22.75
N PRO A 236 18.54 61.93 -22.48
CA PRO A 236 18.56 60.80 -21.56
C PRO A 236 18.43 61.27 -20.11
N VAL A 237 17.48 60.67 -19.38
CA VAL A 237 17.16 61.00 -18.00
C VAL A 237 17.37 59.79 -17.11
N LEU A 238 18.20 59.94 -16.08
CA LEU A 238 18.34 58.98 -14.99
C LEU A 238 17.22 59.20 -13.98
N HIS A 239 16.55 58.12 -13.58
CA HIS A 239 15.61 58.12 -12.46
C HIS A 239 16.35 57.59 -11.22
N GLU A 240 16.81 58.51 -10.37
CA GLU A 240 17.56 58.21 -9.14
C GLU A 240 16.69 57.48 -8.10
N GLN A 241 15.36 57.69 -8.15
CA GLN A 241 14.39 56.97 -7.32
C GLN A 241 13.15 56.60 -8.13
N ILE A 242 12.84 55.31 -8.18
CA ILE A 242 11.69 54.74 -8.90
C ILE A 242 10.82 53.99 -7.90
N SER A 243 9.57 54.42 -7.73
CA SER A 243 8.54 53.71 -6.97
C SER A 243 7.83 52.75 -7.93
N VAL A 244 7.76 51.46 -7.55
CA VAL A 244 7.12 50.40 -8.34
C VAL A 244 5.97 49.82 -7.52
N ARG A 245 4.78 49.71 -8.14
CA ARG A 245 3.58 49.10 -7.56
C ARG A 245 3.14 47.91 -8.40
N VAL A 246 3.06 46.75 -7.76
CA VAL A 246 2.51 45.51 -8.30
C VAL A 246 1.14 45.30 -7.68
N VAL A 247 0.09 45.32 -8.51
CA VAL A 247 -1.30 45.16 -8.08
C VAL A 247 -1.82 43.82 -8.61
N PHE A 248 -2.50 43.05 -7.78
CA PHE A 248 -3.06 41.75 -8.16
C PHE A 248 -4.37 41.48 -7.43
N ARG A 249 -5.25 40.67 -8.04
CA ARG A 249 -6.42 40.13 -7.36
C ARG A 249 -6.04 38.83 -6.65
N LYS A 250 -6.51 38.65 -5.41
CA LYS A 250 -6.43 37.39 -4.68
C LYS A 250 -7.63 36.52 -5.09
N GLY A 251 -7.40 35.24 -5.39
CA GLY A 251 -8.46 34.29 -5.72
C GLY A 251 -9.26 33.85 -4.50
N GLU A 252 -10.43 33.24 -4.72
CA GLU A 252 -11.12 32.49 -3.66
C GLU A 252 -10.29 31.26 -3.28
N GLU A 253 -10.12 31.01 -1.98
CA GLU A 253 -9.09 30.10 -1.46
C GLU A 253 -9.37 28.63 -1.81
N LYS A 254 -8.71 28.12 -2.86
CA LYS A 254 -8.64 26.68 -3.16
C LYS A 254 -7.43 26.06 -2.46
N THR A 255 -7.69 25.39 -1.34
CA THR A 255 -6.72 24.94 -0.35
C THR A 255 -5.70 23.90 -0.85
N PRO A 256 -4.39 24.19 -0.84
CA PRO A 256 -3.32 23.20 -1.00
C PRO A 256 -2.92 22.57 0.35
N LEU A 257 -2.07 21.53 0.31
CA LEU A 257 -1.82 20.60 1.44
C LEU A 257 -0.33 20.33 1.72
N ARG A 258 -0.01 19.86 2.95
CA ARG A 258 1.27 19.22 3.36
C ARG A 258 1.19 18.63 4.78
N HIS A 259 1.36 17.30 4.90
CA HIS A 259 2.51 16.57 5.47
C HIS A 259 3.25 17.17 6.71
N THR A 260 3.83 16.40 7.65
CA THR A 260 4.24 14.96 7.68
C THR A 260 4.48 14.53 9.15
N THR A 261 4.46 13.22 9.45
CA THR A 261 5.62 12.57 10.12
C THR A 261 5.59 11.03 10.01
N TYR A 262 6.52 10.43 9.24
CA TYR A 262 7.40 9.33 9.67
C TYR A 262 8.55 9.15 8.65
N ARG A 263 9.32 8.04 8.73
CA ARG A 263 10.71 7.99 8.23
C ARG A 263 10.87 7.82 6.71
N VAL A 264 11.55 8.81 6.16
CA VAL A 264 12.24 8.91 4.85
C VAL A 264 12.92 7.59 4.38
N LEU A 265 12.45 7.06 3.23
CA LEU A 265 13.35 6.73 2.13
C LEU A 265 13.73 8.04 1.40
N PRO A 266 14.95 8.19 0.85
CA PRO A 266 15.55 9.50 0.59
C PRO A 266 14.98 10.27 -0.63
N GLN A 267 13.80 10.86 -0.46
CA GLN A 267 13.47 12.12 -1.15
C GLN A 267 14.20 13.27 -0.45
N ASP A 268 15.01 14.04 -1.19
CA ASP A 268 15.98 14.94 -0.58
C ASP A 268 15.35 16.23 -0.03
N ARG A 269 14.99 16.20 1.27
CA ARG A 269 14.61 17.39 2.04
C ARG A 269 15.68 18.50 2.02
N LYS A 270 16.97 18.21 1.83
CA LYS A 270 18.00 19.24 1.70
C LYS A 270 17.89 19.96 0.36
N ALA A 271 17.65 19.26 -0.75
CA ALA A 271 17.37 19.88 -2.04
C ALA A 271 16.14 20.80 -1.98
N GLN A 272 15.02 20.35 -1.39
CA GLN A 272 13.83 21.19 -1.25
C GLN A 272 14.04 22.39 -0.31
N ALA A 273 14.68 22.20 0.85
CA ALA A 273 15.00 23.30 1.77
C ALA A 273 16.00 24.29 1.15
N SER A 274 16.96 23.79 0.37
CA SER A 274 17.91 24.62 -0.40
C SER A 274 17.20 25.40 -1.50
N LEU A 275 16.21 24.81 -2.18
CA LEU A 275 15.38 25.51 -3.17
C LEU A 275 14.58 26.65 -2.53
N PHE A 276 13.83 26.39 -1.44
CA PHE A 276 13.08 27.45 -0.75
C PHE A 276 13.99 28.51 -0.11
N LYS A 277 15.20 28.14 0.32
CA LYS A 277 16.22 29.11 0.74
C LYS A 277 16.69 29.97 -0.44
N SER A 278 17.16 29.35 -1.51
CA SER A 278 17.63 30.04 -2.72
C SER A 278 16.56 30.93 -3.36
N LEU A 279 15.28 30.60 -3.17
CA LEU A 279 14.14 31.37 -3.65
C LEU A 279 13.87 32.60 -2.76
N LYS A 280 13.95 32.44 -1.44
CA LYS A 280 13.90 33.57 -0.49
C LYS A 280 15.09 34.51 -0.69
N ASP A 281 16.26 33.97 -1.02
CA ASP A 281 17.48 34.72 -1.32
C ASP A 281 17.43 35.44 -2.70
N SER A 282 16.45 35.14 -3.58
CA SER A 282 16.36 35.73 -4.94
C SER A 282 15.25 36.77 -5.15
N VAL A 283 14.24 36.84 -4.27
CA VAL A 283 13.11 37.79 -4.38
C VAL A 283 13.25 39.02 -3.47
N LEU A 284 12.65 40.15 -3.87
CA LEU A 284 12.62 41.38 -3.07
C LEU A 284 11.79 41.28 -1.79
N ASN A 285 10.81 40.36 -1.76
CA ASN A 285 9.90 40.13 -0.65
C ASN A 285 10.02 38.68 -0.11
N PRO A 286 11.11 38.32 0.59
CA PRO A 286 11.32 36.95 1.09
C PRO A 286 10.20 36.43 2.00
N TYR A 287 9.49 37.33 2.70
CA TYR A 287 8.31 37.00 3.51
C TYR A 287 7.06 36.64 2.68
N GLY A 288 7.01 37.05 1.41
CA GLY A 288 5.99 36.66 0.44
C GLY A 288 6.22 35.28 -0.18
N VAL A 289 7.40 34.66 0.03
CA VAL A 289 7.62 33.26 -0.33
C VAL A 289 6.90 32.38 0.69
N ILE A 290 5.73 31.88 0.30
CA ILE A 290 4.93 30.92 1.06
C ILE A 290 5.68 29.58 1.11
N ASP A 291 6.50 29.43 2.14
CA ASP A 291 7.14 28.17 2.49
C ASP A 291 6.14 27.24 3.20
N LEU A 292 5.30 26.64 2.37
CA LEU A 292 4.29 25.66 2.76
C LEU A 292 4.90 24.41 3.47
N THR A 293 6.23 24.23 3.59
CA THR A 293 6.79 23.11 4.38
C THR A 293 6.48 23.22 5.89
N SER A 294 6.13 24.43 6.34
CA SER A 294 5.86 24.76 7.74
C SER A 294 4.39 25.10 8.04
N LYS A 295 3.54 25.24 7.01
CA LYS A 295 2.29 26.00 7.10
C LYS A 295 0.98 25.24 6.87
N VAL A 296 1.01 23.93 6.60
CA VAL A 296 -0.20 23.20 6.14
C VAL A 296 -0.65 22.03 7.02
N GLY A 297 -0.38 22.15 8.33
CA GLY A 297 -1.07 21.34 9.34
C GLY A 297 -2.52 21.76 9.61
N LEU A 298 -3.08 22.73 8.86
CA LEU A 298 -4.14 23.62 9.39
C LEU A 298 -5.46 23.72 8.59
N TYR A 299 -5.55 23.28 7.33
CA TYR A 299 -6.76 23.55 6.51
C TYR A 299 -7.32 22.40 5.67
N LEU A 300 -6.67 21.25 5.60
CA LEU A 300 -7.24 20.01 5.06
C LEU A 300 -6.69 18.82 5.85
N GLY A 301 -7.52 17.80 6.06
CA GLY A 301 -7.19 16.66 6.91
C GLY A 301 -6.03 15.83 6.36
N ASN A 302 -4.85 15.97 6.97
CA ASN A 302 -3.71 15.10 6.70
C ASN A 302 -3.95 13.73 7.36
N TYR A 303 -4.56 12.79 6.65
CA TYR A 303 -4.85 11.45 7.16
C TYR A 303 -3.67 10.48 6.98
N ASP A 304 -3.29 9.78 8.04
CA ASP A 304 -2.32 8.67 8.04
C ASP A 304 -2.98 7.35 7.60
N TYR A 305 -4.26 7.22 7.92
CA TYR A 305 -5.10 6.03 7.76
C TYR A 305 -6.40 6.44 7.05
N ILE A 306 -6.78 5.74 5.99
CA ILE A 306 -8.09 5.93 5.36
C ILE A 306 -8.80 4.60 5.13
N VAL A 307 -10.13 4.63 5.26
CA VAL A 307 -11.01 3.60 4.69
C VAL A 307 -11.62 4.17 3.41
N ILE A 308 -11.49 3.48 2.28
CA ILE A 308 -12.21 3.78 1.04
C ILE A 308 -13.41 2.84 0.97
N THR A 309 -14.61 3.37 0.89
CA THR A 309 -15.88 2.61 0.91
C THR A 309 -16.95 3.36 0.11
N ASP A 310 -18.17 2.85 0.03
CA ASP A 310 -19.35 3.64 -0.36
C ASP A 310 -20.63 3.04 0.23
N ASN A 311 -21.71 3.82 0.26
CA ASN A 311 -23.05 3.34 0.57
C ASN A 311 -23.78 2.80 -0.69
N HIS A 312 -23.11 2.74 -1.85
CA HIS A 312 -23.60 2.19 -3.12
C HIS A 312 -22.65 1.16 -3.73
N ARG A 313 -23.21 0.27 -4.56
CA ARG A 313 -22.48 -0.49 -5.57
C ARG A 313 -22.06 0.45 -6.71
N TRP A 314 -21.07 0.06 -7.51
CA TRP A 314 -20.52 0.89 -8.58
C TRP A 314 -20.41 0.15 -9.91
N ASP A 315 -20.78 0.83 -11.00
CA ASP A 315 -20.34 0.44 -12.34
C ASP A 315 -18.93 0.99 -12.57
N SER A 316 -17.94 0.11 -12.48
CA SER A 316 -16.52 0.47 -12.62
C SER A 316 -16.16 0.96 -14.04
N THR A 317 -16.93 0.56 -15.05
CA THR A 317 -16.69 0.93 -16.46
C THR A 317 -17.36 2.25 -16.84
N ARG A 318 -18.50 2.57 -16.25
CA ARG A 318 -19.22 3.84 -16.46
C ARG A 318 -18.80 4.93 -15.46
N ILE A 319 -18.09 4.54 -14.39
CA ILE A 319 -17.63 5.41 -13.30
C ILE A 319 -18.84 6.17 -12.71
N SER A 320 -19.85 5.39 -12.33
CA SER A 320 -21.15 5.85 -11.81
C SER A 320 -21.68 4.91 -10.72
N PRO A 321 -22.34 5.44 -9.68
CA PRO A 321 -22.99 4.60 -8.67
C PRO A 321 -24.16 3.81 -9.28
N ALA A 322 -24.42 2.66 -8.69
CA ALA A 322 -25.53 1.76 -8.98
C ALA A 322 -26.42 1.63 -7.73
N GLU A 323 -26.95 0.44 -7.44
CA GLU A 323 -27.87 0.23 -6.32
C GLU A 323 -27.23 0.53 -4.94
N PRO A 324 -27.96 1.15 -4.00
CA PRO A 324 -27.48 1.39 -2.63
C PRO A 324 -27.35 0.08 -1.84
N VAL A 325 -26.34 -0.01 -0.97
CA VAL A 325 -26.11 -1.15 -0.05
C VAL A 325 -26.51 -0.88 1.40
N GLY A 326 -26.69 0.39 1.78
CA GLY A 326 -26.92 0.82 3.16
C GLY A 326 -25.70 1.55 3.74
N ASN A 327 -25.70 1.80 5.07
CA ASN A 327 -24.75 2.73 5.69
C ASN A 327 -23.38 2.12 6.05
N MET A 328 -22.62 1.65 5.06
CA MET A 328 -21.25 1.14 5.23
C MET A 328 -20.34 2.17 5.92
N VAL A 329 -20.53 3.46 5.59
CA VAL A 329 -19.75 4.58 6.14
C VAL A 329 -19.85 4.67 7.67
N GLU A 330 -20.99 4.36 8.27
CA GLU A 330 -21.18 4.39 9.73
C GLU A 330 -20.42 3.27 10.44
N ALA A 331 -20.48 2.05 9.91
CA ALA A 331 -19.71 0.92 10.42
C ALA A 331 -18.20 1.22 10.42
N PHE A 332 -17.66 1.68 9.29
CA PHE A 332 -16.24 2.07 9.20
C PHE A 332 -15.89 3.36 9.97
N THR A 333 -16.86 4.23 10.25
CA THR A 333 -16.64 5.40 11.11
C THR A 333 -16.27 4.96 12.54
N ARG A 334 -16.89 3.90 13.07
CA ARG A 334 -16.50 3.32 14.38
C ARG A 334 -15.04 2.84 14.40
N LEU A 335 -14.56 2.24 13.31
CA LEU A 335 -13.15 1.83 13.19
C LEU A 335 -12.22 3.06 13.17
N THR A 336 -12.52 4.08 12.37
CA THR A 336 -11.69 5.28 12.31
C THR A 336 -11.71 6.12 13.58
N GLN A 337 -12.80 6.09 14.36
CA GLN A 337 -12.83 6.63 15.72
C GLN A 337 -11.81 5.93 16.62
N TRP A 338 -11.78 4.59 16.63
CA TRP A 338 -10.77 3.84 17.38
C TRP A 338 -9.34 4.11 16.90
N LYS A 339 -9.10 4.22 15.58
CA LYS A 339 -7.77 4.62 15.07
C LYS A 339 -7.37 6.03 15.53
N ARG A 340 -8.32 6.97 15.71
CA ARG A 340 -8.08 8.28 16.33
C ARG A 340 -7.80 8.19 17.84
N GLU A 341 -8.40 7.23 18.55
CA GLU A 341 -8.05 6.92 19.96
C GLU A 341 -6.65 6.31 20.10
N LYS A 342 -6.22 5.47 19.14
CA LYS A 342 -4.80 5.07 18.98
C LYS A 342 -3.90 6.27 18.62
N GLY A 343 -4.45 7.40 18.22
CA GLY A 343 -3.75 8.65 17.88
C GLY A 343 -3.36 8.81 16.41
N LEU A 344 -3.87 7.96 15.51
CA LEU A 344 -3.72 8.12 14.06
C LEU A 344 -4.72 9.14 13.52
N ARG A 345 -4.31 9.92 12.52
CA ARG A 345 -5.24 10.80 11.80
C ARG A 345 -6.01 9.94 10.80
N ALA A 346 -7.17 9.45 11.21
CA ALA A 346 -7.97 8.52 10.42
C ALA A 346 -9.23 9.17 9.80
N ALA A 347 -9.67 8.69 8.63
CA ALA A 347 -10.95 9.07 8.01
C ALA A 347 -11.59 7.94 7.19
N VAL A 348 -12.91 8.00 7.03
CA VAL A 348 -13.64 7.28 5.99
C VAL A 348 -13.78 8.23 4.80
N ILE A 349 -13.52 7.73 3.60
CA ILE A 349 -13.60 8.45 2.33
C ILE A 349 -14.57 7.68 1.43
N THR A 350 -15.58 8.34 0.86
CA THR A 350 -16.48 7.67 -0.07
C THR A 350 -15.97 7.73 -1.50
N ILE A 351 -16.27 6.70 -2.30
CA ILE A 351 -16.00 6.72 -3.75
C ILE A 351 -16.86 7.82 -4.42
N THR A 352 -18.07 8.06 -3.90
CA THR A 352 -18.93 9.20 -4.27
C THR A 352 -18.20 10.53 -4.13
N ASP A 353 -17.51 10.81 -3.02
CA ASP A 353 -16.74 12.04 -2.81
C ASP A 353 -15.56 12.17 -3.79
N ILE A 354 -14.87 11.04 -4.04
CA ILE A 354 -13.75 10.97 -5.00
C ILE A 354 -14.24 11.28 -6.43
N VAL A 355 -15.33 10.65 -6.87
CA VAL A 355 -15.88 10.78 -8.24
C VAL A 355 -16.57 12.13 -8.45
N ASN A 356 -17.18 12.71 -7.41
CA ASN A 356 -17.78 14.04 -7.45
C ASN A 356 -16.74 15.18 -7.31
N GLY A 357 -15.46 14.85 -7.15
CA GLY A 357 -14.37 15.82 -7.17
C GLY A 357 -14.13 16.58 -5.85
N VAL A 358 -14.65 16.08 -4.71
CA VAL A 358 -14.55 16.73 -3.39
C VAL A 358 -13.10 16.97 -2.97
N TYR A 359 -12.17 16.09 -3.38
CA TYR A 359 -10.74 16.20 -3.11
C TYR A 359 -9.90 16.63 -4.34
N GLY A 360 -10.56 17.03 -5.44
CA GLY A 360 -9.95 17.27 -6.75
C GLY A 360 -10.48 16.32 -7.83
N ASP A 361 -10.23 16.62 -9.09
CA ASP A 361 -10.64 15.78 -10.22
C ASP A 361 -9.63 14.64 -10.45
N PHE A 362 -10.11 13.40 -10.25
CA PHE A 362 -9.37 12.17 -10.53
C PHE A 362 -9.99 11.35 -11.68
N LYS A 363 -11.06 11.87 -12.30
CA LYS A 363 -11.85 11.22 -13.35
C LYS A 363 -11.42 11.64 -14.76
N THR A 364 -11.01 12.89 -14.94
CA THR A 364 -10.50 13.37 -16.24
C THR A 364 -9.23 12.61 -16.64
N GLY A 365 -9.33 11.82 -17.71
CA GLY A 365 -8.22 11.03 -18.26
C GLY A 365 -8.03 9.63 -17.65
N ALA A 366 -8.91 9.20 -16.75
CA ALA A 366 -8.93 7.82 -16.25
C ALA A 366 -9.76 6.90 -17.16
N ASN A 367 -9.30 5.66 -17.36
CA ASN A 367 -10.00 4.65 -18.17
C ASN A 367 -11.18 3.99 -17.43
N ASP A 368 -11.05 3.80 -16.11
CA ASP A 368 -12.04 3.11 -15.26
C ASP A 368 -11.99 3.56 -13.80
N LEU A 369 -12.94 3.12 -12.98
CA LEU A 369 -13.07 3.50 -11.58
C LEU A 369 -11.86 3.07 -10.72
N GLN A 370 -11.24 1.93 -11.02
CA GLN A 370 -10.03 1.50 -10.34
C GLN A 370 -8.89 2.51 -10.57
N GLU A 371 -8.73 3.05 -11.78
CA GLU A 371 -7.76 4.11 -12.04
C GLU A 371 -8.13 5.42 -11.32
N VAL A 372 -9.41 5.80 -11.24
CA VAL A 372 -9.86 6.97 -10.46
C VAL A 372 -9.47 6.84 -8.98
N ILE A 373 -9.75 5.68 -8.37
CA ILE A 373 -9.38 5.39 -6.97
C ILE A 373 -7.85 5.42 -6.79
N ARG A 374 -7.09 4.85 -7.74
CA ARG A 374 -5.61 4.89 -7.71
C ARG A 374 -5.06 6.31 -7.87
N ASN A 375 -5.69 7.16 -8.69
CA ASN A 375 -5.30 8.56 -8.87
C ASN A 375 -5.62 9.42 -7.63
N PHE A 376 -6.75 9.16 -6.97
CA PHE A 376 -7.00 9.69 -5.63
C PHE A 376 -5.97 9.21 -4.60
N LEU A 377 -5.57 7.93 -4.61
CA LEU A 377 -4.54 7.43 -3.69
C LEU A 377 -3.15 8.03 -3.95
N LYS A 378 -2.78 8.29 -5.22
CA LYS A 378 -1.57 9.05 -5.58
C LYS A 378 -1.58 10.45 -4.93
N PHE A 379 -2.73 11.12 -4.92
CA PHE A 379 -2.94 12.37 -4.17
C PHE A 379 -2.87 12.14 -2.66
N ALA A 380 -3.67 11.25 -2.07
CA ALA A 380 -3.70 10.99 -0.63
C ALA A 380 -2.30 10.65 -0.07
N ARG A 381 -1.49 9.88 -0.80
CA ARG A 381 -0.08 9.62 -0.47
C ARG A 381 0.80 10.86 -0.65
N GLY A 382 0.77 11.47 -1.82
CA GLY A 382 1.59 12.64 -2.17
C GLY A 382 1.28 13.88 -1.34
N THR A 383 0.11 13.94 -0.70
CA THR A 383 -0.48 15.21 -0.25
C THR A 383 -0.95 15.19 1.21
N TRP A 384 -1.54 14.09 1.71
CA TRP A 384 -1.89 13.93 3.15
C TRP A 384 -0.80 13.23 3.98
N GLY A 385 -0.01 12.35 3.34
CA GLY A 385 0.92 11.45 4.03
C GLY A 385 0.33 10.08 4.38
N THR A 386 -0.85 9.77 3.83
CA THR A 386 -1.53 8.47 3.95
C THR A 386 -0.55 7.32 3.80
N THR A 387 -0.59 6.38 4.73
CA THR A 387 0.29 5.21 4.77
C THR A 387 -0.51 3.92 4.85
N TRP A 388 -1.71 3.94 5.46
CA TRP A 388 -2.61 2.81 5.58
C TRP A 388 -3.91 3.05 4.80
N VAL A 389 -4.34 2.07 4.01
CA VAL A 389 -5.56 2.13 3.19
C VAL A 389 -6.34 0.82 3.36
N LEU A 390 -7.49 0.89 4.06
CA LEU A 390 -8.45 -0.20 4.09
C LEU A 390 -9.46 -0.03 2.95
N LEU A 391 -9.58 -1.04 2.10
CA LEU A 391 -10.66 -1.12 1.10
C LEU A 391 -11.89 -1.69 1.80
N GLY A 392 -12.78 -0.80 2.25
CA GLY A 392 -13.98 -1.10 3.01
C GLY A 392 -15.15 -1.52 2.12
N GLY A 393 -15.03 -2.67 1.46
CA GLY A 393 -16.09 -3.24 0.62
C GLY A 393 -15.60 -4.37 -0.26
N ASP A 394 -16.55 -5.19 -0.70
CA ASP A 394 -16.33 -6.20 -1.74
C ASP A 394 -16.23 -5.57 -3.15
N ILE A 395 -15.99 -6.37 -4.19
CA ILE A 395 -15.67 -5.92 -5.56
C ILE A 395 -16.78 -5.05 -6.20
N GLU A 396 -18.04 -5.21 -5.81
CA GLU A 396 -19.16 -4.37 -6.25
C GLU A 396 -19.10 -2.93 -5.71
N ILE A 397 -18.41 -2.70 -4.58
CA ILE A 397 -18.32 -1.40 -3.91
C ILE A 397 -16.94 -0.82 -4.17
N VAL A 398 -15.87 -1.58 -3.87
CA VAL A 398 -14.47 -1.17 -4.06
C VAL A 398 -13.80 -2.12 -5.06
N PRO A 399 -13.87 -1.85 -6.38
CA PRO A 399 -13.51 -2.81 -7.40
C PRO A 399 -12.02 -3.21 -7.35
N VAL A 400 -11.74 -4.49 -7.60
CA VAL A 400 -10.37 -5.02 -7.72
C VAL A 400 -9.83 -4.80 -9.15
N ARG A 401 -8.50 -4.77 -9.30
CA ARG A 401 -7.84 -4.84 -10.62
C ARG A 401 -7.48 -6.30 -10.92
N LYS A 402 -7.95 -6.86 -12.03
CA LYS A 402 -7.38 -8.10 -12.61
C LYS A 402 -6.15 -7.74 -13.48
N THR A 403 -5.03 -8.44 -13.32
CA THR A 403 -3.79 -8.28 -14.11
C THR A 403 -3.49 -9.52 -14.96
N ALA A 404 -2.83 -9.37 -16.09
CA ALA A 404 -2.34 -10.48 -16.89
C ALA A 404 -1.30 -11.33 -16.14
N GLY A 405 -1.49 -12.65 -16.12
CA GLY A 405 -0.53 -13.62 -15.63
C GLY A 405 0.48 -14.01 -16.71
N GLU A 406 1.76 -14.12 -16.33
CA GLU A 406 2.85 -14.55 -17.22
C GLU A 406 2.84 -16.07 -17.49
N ILE A 407 1.90 -16.82 -16.90
CA ILE A 407 1.85 -18.30 -16.91
C ILE A 407 0.52 -18.76 -17.53
N LEU A 408 0.55 -19.88 -18.25
CA LEU A 408 -0.59 -20.48 -18.99
C LEU A 408 -1.15 -19.61 -20.13
N GLY A 409 -2.03 -20.20 -20.95
CA GLY A 409 -2.69 -19.52 -22.08
C GLY A 409 -1.85 -19.46 -23.36
N GLU A 410 -0.67 -20.08 -23.38
CA GLU A 410 0.30 -19.97 -24.47
C GLU A 410 -0.09 -20.76 -25.73
N VAL A 411 0.19 -20.17 -26.90
CA VAL A 411 0.09 -20.80 -28.21
C VAL A 411 1.36 -20.51 -29.02
N SER A 412 1.92 -21.53 -29.69
CA SER A 412 3.16 -21.41 -30.48
C SER A 412 3.00 -20.51 -31.71
N GLU A 413 4.11 -19.99 -32.24
CA GLU A 413 4.12 -19.17 -33.48
C GLU A 413 3.82 -20.00 -34.74
N GLN A 414 4.38 -21.21 -34.84
CA GLN A 414 4.26 -22.07 -36.01
C GLN A 414 4.60 -23.52 -35.64
N THR A 415 3.69 -24.45 -35.92
CA THR A 415 3.96 -25.89 -35.96
C THR A 415 4.16 -26.40 -37.41
N LYS A 416 4.56 -27.66 -37.55
CA LYS A 416 4.51 -28.39 -38.82
C LYS A 416 3.15 -29.05 -39.07
N ASN A 417 2.30 -29.16 -38.04
CA ASN A 417 1.01 -29.84 -38.10
C ASN A 417 -0.08 -28.94 -38.73
N ASN A 418 -0.82 -29.48 -39.70
CA ASN A 418 -2.01 -28.83 -40.27
C ASN A 418 -3.11 -29.89 -40.46
N PRO A 419 -4.21 -29.87 -39.68
CA PRO A 419 -4.49 -28.89 -38.62
C PRO A 419 -3.48 -28.94 -37.44
N PRO A 420 -3.28 -27.83 -36.72
CA PRO A 420 -2.41 -27.79 -35.54
C PRO A 420 -2.97 -28.64 -34.39
N ALA A 421 -2.09 -29.12 -33.50
CA ALA A 421 -2.45 -29.73 -32.23
C ALA A 421 -2.74 -28.67 -31.14
N ASN A 422 -3.18 -29.11 -29.96
CA ASN A 422 -3.46 -28.21 -28.84
C ASN A 422 -2.22 -27.36 -28.46
N ARG A 423 -2.42 -26.07 -28.19
CA ARG A 423 -1.37 -25.05 -27.95
C ARG A 423 -0.47 -24.77 -29.16
N GLU A 424 -0.79 -25.28 -30.34
CA GLU A 424 -0.07 -24.96 -31.58
C GLU A 424 -0.85 -24.00 -32.49
N SER A 425 -0.12 -23.30 -33.36
CA SER A 425 -0.71 -22.55 -34.47
C SER A 425 0.01 -22.79 -35.80
N PHE A 426 -0.70 -22.57 -36.92
CA PHE A 426 -0.22 -22.82 -38.27
C PHE A 426 -0.60 -21.68 -39.23
N TRP A 427 0.40 -21.03 -39.82
CA TRP A 427 0.24 -20.01 -40.87
C TRP A 427 -0.16 -20.64 -42.21
N THR A 428 -1.27 -20.19 -42.78
CA THR A 428 -1.76 -20.67 -44.09
C THR A 428 -1.19 -19.90 -45.29
N GLY A 429 -0.28 -18.94 -45.05
CA GLY A 429 0.09 -17.91 -46.03
C GLY A 429 -0.90 -16.74 -46.13
N SER A 430 -1.96 -16.73 -45.30
CA SER A 430 -2.93 -15.63 -45.26
C SER A 430 -3.62 -15.40 -43.91
N PHE A 431 -3.77 -16.44 -43.08
CA PHE A 431 -4.31 -16.36 -41.72
C PHE A 431 -3.66 -17.43 -40.81
N MET A 432 -3.83 -17.31 -39.49
CA MET A 432 -3.39 -18.34 -38.54
C MET A 432 -4.55 -19.27 -38.16
N LYS A 433 -4.31 -20.58 -38.23
CA LYS A 433 -5.10 -21.63 -37.54
C LYS A 433 -4.54 -21.84 -36.14
N LEU A 434 -5.35 -21.90 -35.10
CA LEU A 434 -4.97 -22.21 -33.72
C LEU A 434 -5.87 -23.32 -33.16
N ARG A 435 -5.31 -24.32 -32.47
CA ARG A 435 -6.13 -25.33 -31.77
C ARG A 435 -5.99 -25.21 -30.25
N VAL A 436 -7.12 -25.06 -29.55
CA VAL A 436 -7.17 -24.53 -28.18
C VAL A 436 -8.01 -25.38 -27.23
N THR A 437 -7.78 -26.71 -27.21
CA THR A 437 -8.57 -27.64 -26.37
C THR A 437 -8.25 -27.51 -24.87
N ALA A 438 -7.01 -27.19 -24.50
CA ALA A 438 -6.57 -27.07 -23.11
C ALA A 438 -5.30 -26.20 -22.99
N LEU A 439 -5.46 -24.88 -22.85
CA LEU A 439 -4.33 -23.92 -22.77
C LEU A 439 -3.73 -23.74 -21.37
N GLY A 440 -4.32 -24.34 -20.35
CA GLY A 440 -3.84 -24.31 -18.97
C GLY A 440 -4.82 -25.01 -18.02
N ASP A 441 -4.51 -24.94 -16.73
CA ASP A 441 -5.36 -25.50 -15.67
C ASP A 441 -6.70 -24.76 -15.62
N TRP A 442 -7.77 -25.55 -15.58
CA TRP A 442 -9.17 -25.09 -15.67
C TRP A 442 -9.50 -24.20 -16.89
N TRP A 443 -8.73 -24.33 -17.97
CA TRP A 443 -9.10 -23.78 -19.27
C TRP A 443 -10.51 -24.24 -19.69
N ASN A 444 -11.36 -23.28 -20.05
CA ASN A 444 -12.69 -23.52 -20.56
C ASN A 444 -12.88 -22.71 -21.85
N ILE A 445 -13.23 -23.37 -22.95
CA ILE A 445 -13.48 -22.70 -24.23
C ILE A 445 -14.72 -21.77 -24.18
N HIS A 446 -15.61 -21.99 -23.21
CA HIS A 446 -16.79 -21.17 -22.94
C HIS A 446 -16.55 -20.10 -21.85
N ASP A 447 -15.29 -19.79 -21.50
CA ASP A 447 -14.98 -18.68 -20.57
C ASP A 447 -15.57 -17.36 -21.11
N THR A 448 -16.14 -16.57 -20.20
CA THR A 448 -16.77 -15.28 -20.52
C THR A 448 -15.73 -14.20 -20.80
N TYR A 449 -14.54 -14.34 -20.20
CA TYR A 449 -13.38 -13.52 -20.47
C TYR A 449 -12.39 -14.32 -21.34
N LEU A 450 -12.26 -13.92 -22.61
CA LEU A 450 -11.26 -14.45 -23.53
C LEU A 450 -10.66 -13.31 -24.34
N GLU A 451 -9.39 -13.03 -24.13
CA GLU A 451 -8.63 -11.98 -24.81
C GLU A 451 -7.34 -12.54 -25.41
N LEU A 452 -6.96 -12.09 -26.60
CA LEU A 452 -5.80 -12.62 -27.33
C LEU A 452 -4.73 -11.54 -27.49
N THR A 453 -3.47 -11.87 -27.24
CA THR A 453 -2.34 -10.91 -27.31
C THR A 453 -1.11 -11.52 -27.97
N SER A 454 -0.31 -10.68 -28.64
CA SER A 454 1.03 -11.07 -29.11
C SER A 454 2.02 -11.11 -27.95
N ARG A 455 2.76 -12.22 -27.82
CA ARG A 455 3.86 -12.36 -26.86
C ARG A 455 5.11 -11.57 -27.27
N THR A 456 5.19 -11.10 -28.51
CA THR A 456 6.35 -10.37 -29.04
C THR A 456 6.31 -8.88 -28.72
N ASN A 457 5.11 -8.28 -28.68
CA ASN A 457 4.94 -6.83 -28.57
C ASN A 457 3.72 -6.39 -27.72
N GLY A 458 3.11 -7.31 -26.99
CA GLY A 458 1.96 -7.06 -26.12
C GLY A 458 0.63 -6.82 -26.83
N ARG A 459 0.63 -6.53 -28.13
CA ARG A 459 -0.55 -6.05 -28.86
C ARG A 459 -1.73 -7.01 -28.74
N ARG A 460 -2.84 -6.50 -28.19
CA ARG A 460 -4.15 -7.15 -28.18
C ARG A 460 -4.70 -7.30 -29.61
N ILE A 461 -5.22 -8.50 -29.90
CA ILE A 461 -5.92 -8.87 -31.12
C ILE A 461 -7.39 -9.03 -30.73
N PRO A 462 -8.31 -8.19 -31.26
CA PRO A 462 -9.70 -8.19 -30.79
C PRO A 462 -10.45 -9.46 -31.23
N ARG A 463 -11.35 -9.95 -30.38
CA ARG A 463 -12.38 -10.92 -30.79
C ARG A 463 -13.31 -10.26 -31.81
N LYS A 464 -13.65 -10.95 -32.89
CA LYS A 464 -14.54 -10.41 -33.95
C LYS A 464 -15.75 -11.30 -34.21
N THR A 465 -16.89 -10.65 -34.42
CA THR A 465 -18.12 -11.22 -34.98
C THR A 465 -18.48 -10.48 -36.28
N PRO A 466 -19.22 -11.10 -37.22
CA PRO A 466 -19.69 -10.42 -38.42
C PRO A 466 -20.65 -9.27 -38.09
N PHE A 467 -20.49 -8.11 -38.72
CA PHE A 467 -21.49 -7.04 -38.60
C PHE A 467 -22.75 -7.39 -39.40
N GLY A 468 -23.88 -7.57 -38.69
CA GLY A 468 -25.19 -7.85 -39.31
C GLY A 468 -26.19 -8.68 -38.47
N ILE A 469 -25.78 -9.28 -37.35
CA ILE A 469 -26.67 -10.09 -36.51
C ILE A 469 -27.20 -9.27 -35.32
N PHE A 470 -28.53 -9.20 -35.19
CA PHE A 470 -29.19 -8.69 -33.98
C PHE A 470 -29.04 -9.70 -32.82
N THR A 471 -27.98 -9.58 -32.04
CA THR A 471 -28.03 -10.02 -30.63
C THR A 471 -28.98 -9.05 -29.89
N LYS A 472 -29.88 -9.59 -29.06
CA LYS A 472 -31.05 -8.84 -28.54
C LYS A 472 -30.64 -7.63 -27.68
N PRO A 473 -31.00 -6.39 -28.04
CA PRO A 473 -31.01 -5.30 -27.07
C PRO A 473 -32.25 -5.44 -26.17
N VAL A 474 -32.03 -5.64 -24.86
CA VAL A 474 -33.12 -5.74 -23.87
C VAL A 474 -33.56 -4.34 -23.43
N TYR A 475 -34.11 -3.54 -24.36
CA TYR A 475 -34.83 -2.29 -24.04
C TYR A 475 -35.92 -1.96 -25.08
N PRO A 476 -37.15 -1.57 -24.68
CA PRO A 476 -38.28 -1.45 -25.60
C PRO A 476 -38.51 -0.03 -26.14
N PHE A 477 -37.81 0.37 -27.21
CA PHE A 477 -38.16 1.57 -27.98
C PHE A 477 -38.88 1.25 -29.30
N ARG A 478 -40.17 1.60 -29.38
CA ARG A 478 -40.96 1.55 -30.64
C ARG A 478 -40.54 2.67 -31.59
N ILE A 479 -39.67 2.37 -32.55
CA ILE A 479 -39.45 3.21 -33.73
C ILE A 479 -40.56 2.90 -34.75
N SER A 480 -41.16 3.93 -35.37
CA SER A 480 -42.24 3.72 -36.34
C SER A 480 -41.68 3.27 -37.70
N THR A 481 -42.42 2.39 -38.37
CA THR A 481 -42.00 1.71 -39.61
C THR A 481 -41.83 2.63 -40.82
N ALA A 482 -42.33 3.87 -40.76
CA ALA A 482 -42.36 4.82 -41.88
C ALA A 482 -41.00 5.48 -42.22
N LYS A 483 -39.94 5.27 -41.44
CA LYS A 483 -38.59 5.82 -41.70
C LYS A 483 -37.54 4.79 -42.13
N ILE A 484 -37.90 3.50 -42.24
CA ILE A 484 -36.94 2.43 -42.54
C ILE A 484 -36.62 2.36 -44.04
N SER A 485 -37.55 2.76 -44.91
CA SER A 485 -37.43 2.67 -46.38
C SER A 485 -36.49 3.67 -47.06
N SER A 486 -35.84 4.58 -46.31
CA SER A 486 -34.93 5.59 -46.85
C SER A 486 -33.48 5.46 -46.37
N LEU A 487 -33.13 4.35 -45.70
CA LEU A 487 -31.74 4.02 -45.35
C LEU A 487 -31.20 3.00 -46.36
N ALA A 488 -29.99 3.25 -46.87
CA ALA A 488 -29.36 2.36 -47.84
C ALA A 488 -29.08 0.97 -47.22
N PHE A 489 -29.49 -0.09 -47.90
CA PHE A 489 -29.28 -1.47 -47.47
C PHE A 489 -27.82 -1.91 -47.70
N SER A 490 -26.90 -1.41 -46.86
CA SER A 490 -25.49 -1.85 -46.77
C SER A 490 -25.14 -2.30 -45.35
N PHE A 491 -26.08 -2.96 -44.67
CA PHE A 491 -26.00 -3.34 -43.25
C PHE A 491 -25.24 -4.65 -42.95
N PHE A 492 -24.76 -5.35 -43.98
CA PHE A 492 -24.08 -6.64 -43.84
C PHE A 492 -22.63 -6.54 -44.31
N GLU A 493 -21.69 -6.92 -43.43
CA GLU A 493 -20.28 -7.09 -43.77
C GLU A 493 -20.11 -8.31 -44.69
N THR A 494 -19.39 -8.15 -45.82
CA THR A 494 -19.13 -9.29 -46.71
C THR A 494 -18.15 -10.28 -46.05
N PRO A 495 -18.20 -11.58 -46.35
CA PRO A 495 -17.25 -12.56 -45.79
C PRO A 495 -15.78 -12.20 -46.07
N GLU A 496 -15.50 -11.54 -47.21
CA GLU A 496 -14.17 -11.05 -47.55
C GLU A 496 -13.74 -9.84 -46.69
N ALA A 497 -14.66 -8.90 -46.41
CA ALA A 497 -14.40 -7.79 -45.49
C ALA A 497 -14.20 -8.29 -44.05
N PHE A 498 -15.03 -9.22 -43.59
CA PHE A 498 -14.89 -9.87 -42.28
C PHE A 498 -13.54 -10.58 -42.13
N ARG A 499 -13.08 -11.30 -43.16
CA ARG A 499 -11.76 -11.96 -43.17
C ARG A 499 -10.61 -10.96 -43.26
N LYS A 500 -10.73 -9.86 -44.01
CA LYS A 500 -9.70 -8.81 -44.07
C LYS A 500 -9.57 -7.99 -42.78
N ARG A 501 -10.60 -7.96 -41.93
CA ARG A 501 -10.59 -7.26 -40.64
C ARG A 501 -9.74 -8.01 -39.61
N LEU A 502 -8.75 -7.30 -39.04
CA LEU A 502 -7.92 -7.80 -37.93
C LEU A 502 -8.79 -8.30 -36.78
N GLY A 503 -8.55 -9.53 -36.33
CA GLY A 503 -9.20 -10.11 -35.17
C GLY A 503 -9.32 -11.63 -35.22
N TRP A 504 -9.72 -12.23 -34.10
CA TRP A 504 -9.88 -13.67 -33.95
C TRP A 504 -11.34 -14.09 -33.76
N HIS A 505 -11.66 -15.31 -34.19
CA HIS A 505 -12.99 -15.90 -34.06
C HIS A 505 -12.94 -17.44 -34.00
N PHE A 506 -14.03 -18.06 -33.54
CA PHE A 506 -14.22 -19.51 -33.56
C PHE A 506 -14.68 -19.99 -34.94
N CYS A 507 -14.35 -21.24 -35.26
CA CYS A 507 -14.73 -21.91 -36.50
C CYS A 507 -15.43 -23.24 -36.23
N THR A 508 -16.30 -23.69 -37.14
CA THR A 508 -17.08 -24.93 -36.95
C THR A 508 -16.23 -26.20 -36.94
N ASP A 509 -15.06 -26.18 -37.57
CA ASP A 509 -14.27 -27.38 -37.89
C ASP A 509 -12.81 -27.03 -38.28
N GLU A 510 -12.01 -28.07 -38.53
CA GLU A 510 -10.58 -28.00 -38.87
C GLU A 510 -10.24 -27.40 -40.26
N THR A 511 -11.23 -27.00 -41.06
CA THR A 511 -10.97 -26.14 -42.24
C THR A 511 -10.56 -24.73 -41.82
N TYR A 512 -11.11 -24.23 -40.71
CA TYR A 512 -11.03 -22.84 -40.25
C TYR A 512 -11.63 -21.83 -41.25
N GLU A 513 -12.58 -22.23 -42.11
CA GLU A 513 -13.18 -21.33 -43.11
C GLU A 513 -14.54 -20.75 -42.69
N THR A 514 -15.33 -21.49 -41.91
CA THR A 514 -16.69 -21.11 -41.50
C THR A 514 -16.69 -20.53 -40.09
N PHE A 515 -17.27 -19.34 -39.89
CA PHE A 515 -17.44 -18.71 -38.57
C PHE A 515 -18.42 -19.51 -37.70
N SER A 516 -18.06 -19.73 -36.44
CA SER A 516 -18.95 -20.23 -35.39
C SER A 516 -19.31 -19.12 -34.41
N ALA A 517 -20.59 -19.00 -34.05
CA ALA A 517 -21.05 -18.15 -32.96
C ALA A 517 -20.76 -18.80 -31.59
N ASP A 518 -20.96 -20.11 -31.51
CA ASP A 518 -20.66 -20.93 -30.34
C ASP A 518 -19.15 -21.22 -30.24
N PRO A 519 -18.56 -21.26 -29.04
CA PRO A 519 -17.14 -21.57 -28.86
C PRO A 519 -16.75 -22.97 -29.30
N THR A 520 -15.57 -23.10 -29.91
CA THR A 520 -15.00 -24.35 -30.42
C THR A 520 -13.49 -24.38 -30.27
N ASP A 521 -12.88 -25.56 -30.33
CA ASP A 521 -11.41 -25.74 -30.28
C ASP A 521 -10.66 -25.09 -31.46
N PHE A 522 -11.37 -24.69 -32.52
CA PHE A 522 -10.82 -24.21 -33.79
C PHE A 522 -10.88 -22.68 -33.83
N VAL A 523 -9.79 -22.01 -33.48
CA VAL A 523 -9.69 -20.54 -33.54
C VAL A 523 -8.97 -20.10 -34.81
N ARG A 524 -9.56 -19.16 -35.53
CA ARG A 524 -8.94 -18.44 -36.66
C ARG A 524 -8.57 -17.03 -36.26
N VAL A 525 -7.35 -16.62 -36.59
CA VAL A 525 -6.87 -15.24 -36.45
C VAL A 525 -6.55 -14.69 -37.84
N ASP A 526 -7.24 -13.62 -38.26
CA ASP A 526 -6.92 -12.90 -39.50
C ASP A 526 -6.29 -11.54 -39.20
N GLY A 527 -5.46 -11.05 -40.12
CA GLY A 527 -4.75 -9.78 -40.04
C GLY A 527 -3.49 -9.78 -40.91
N PRO A 528 -2.69 -8.70 -40.91
CA PRO A 528 -1.40 -8.67 -41.59
C PRO A 528 -0.43 -9.68 -40.96
N GLU A 529 0.38 -10.37 -41.77
CA GLU A 529 1.33 -11.40 -41.30
C GLU A 529 2.21 -10.90 -40.14
N SER A 530 2.75 -9.68 -40.25
CA SER A 530 3.58 -9.01 -39.23
C SER A 530 2.86 -8.65 -37.92
N VAL A 531 1.57 -8.95 -37.80
CA VAL A 531 0.75 -8.76 -36.59
C VAL A 531 0.27 -10.09 -36.01
N ILE A 532 -0.05 -11.08 -36.87
CA ILE A 532 -0.70 -12.33 -36.44
C ILE A 532 0.20 -13.56 -36.47
N ARG A 533 1.27 -13.57 -37.28
CA ARG A 533 2.25 -14.66 -37.34
C ARG A 533 3.36 -14.42 -36.31
N VAL A 534 2.99 -14.64 -35.05
CA VAL A 534 3.80 -14.42 -33.84
C VAL A 534 3.39 -15.46 -32.78
N PRO A 535 4.19 -15.72 -31.73
CA PRO A 535 3.70 -16.46 -30.57
C PRO A 535 2.58 -15.67 -29.89
N LEU A 536 1.53 -16.38 -29.46
CA LEU A 536 0.30 -15.80 -28.95
C LEU A 536 0.00 -16.26 -27.51
N ARG A 537 -0.73 -15.43 -26.76
CA ARG A 537 -1.23 -15.76 -25.42
C ARG A 537 -2.70 -15.37 -25.29
N PHE A 538 -3.52 -16.34 -24.90
CA PHE A 538 -4.87 -16.11 -24.39
C PHE A 538 -4.80 -15.70 -22.92
N HIS A 539 -5.52 -14.62 -22.60
CA HIS A 539 -5.88 -14.24 -21.24
C HIS A 539 -7.32 -14.67 -21.00
N TYR A 540 -7.54 -15.40 -19.91
CA TYR A 540 -8.79 -16.01 -19.49
C TYR A 540 -8.94 -15.85 -17.96
N THR A 541 -10.07 -16.27 -17.39
CA THR A 541 -10.41 -15.95 -15.99
C THR A 541 -9.38 -16.46 -14.98
N TRP A 542 -8.72 -17.60 -15.24
CA TRP A 542 -7.76 -18.21 -14.31
C TRP A 542 -6.29 -17.79 -14.51
N ASN A 543 -5.92 -17.21 -15.66
CA ASN A 543 -4.61 -16.55 -15.84
C ASN A 543 -4.70 -15.02 -15.86
N THR A 544 -5.84 -14.45 -15.46
CA THR A 544 -5.92 -13.08 -14.96
C THR A 544 -6.03 -13.08 -13.44
N ILE A 545 -5.23 -12.26 -12.78
CA ILE A 545 -5.00 -12.29 -11.33
C ILE A 545 -5.64 -11.06 -10.67
N PRO A 546 -6.67 -11.19 -9.84
CA PRO A 546 -7.18 -10.10 -9.01
C PRO A 546 -6.14 -9.72 -7.96
N THR A 547 -5.83 -8.43 -7.87
CA THR A 547 -4.86 -7.93 -6.90
C THR A 547 -5.20 -6.52 -6.39
N ASP A 548 -5.18 -6.35 -5.07
CA ASP A 548 -5.20 -5.05 -4.42
C ASP A 548 -3.81 -4.39 -4.37
N PHE A 549 -2.76 -5.09 -4.82
CA PHE A 549 -1.43 -4.50 -5.00
C PHE A 549 -1.44 -3.35 -6.02
N TYR A 550 -2.43 -3.31 -6.93
CA TYR A 550 -2.69 -2.17 -7.83
C TYR A 550 -2.96 -0.85 -7.10
N TYR A 551 -3.47 -0.90 -5.87
CA TYR A 551 -3.71 0.26 -5.01
C TYR A 551 -2.55 0.55 -4.04
N SER A 552 -1.60 -0.38 -3.92
CA SER A 552 -0.42 -0.27 -3.05
C SER A 552 0.79 0.28 -3.79
N SER A 553 1.06 -0.24 -4.98
CA SER A 553 2.00 0.30 -5.96
C SER A 553 1.31 1.47 -6.67
N LEU A 554 1.66 2.71 -6.36
CA LEU A 554 0.97 3.89 -6.91
C LEU A 554 1.74 4.47 -8.09
N PHE A 555 3.04 4.73 -7.92
CA PHE A 555 3.86 5.44 -8.91
C PHE A 555 4.62 4.46 -9.82
N GLY A 556 4.32 4.49 -11.12
CA GLY A 556 4.99 3.69 -12.14
C GLY A 556 5.70 4.53 -13.22
N PRO A 557 6.36 3.90 -14.20
CA PRO A 557 7.06 4.61 -15.29
C PRO A 557 6.14 5.35 -16.29
N GLY A 558 4.82 5.14 -16.22
CA GLY A 558 3.82 5.89 -16.99
C GLY A 558 3.37 7.19 -16.29
N TYR A 559 3.63 7.32 -14.99
CA TYR A 559 3.04 8.36 -14.15
C TYR A 559 3.31 9.78 -14.66
N GLY A 560 2.22 10.53 -14.87
CA GLY A 560 2.26 11.93 -15.33
C GLY A 560 2.46 12.12 -16.84
N LEU A 561 2.55 11.04 -17.63
CA LEU A 561 2.61 11.12 -19.08
C LEU A 561 1.19 11.08 -19.68
N ALA A 562 0.81 12.12 -20.42
CA ALA A 562 -0.51 12.20 -21.05
C ALA A 562 -0.75 11.04 -22.02
N GLY A 563 -1.88 10.34 -21.88
CA GLY A 563 -2.26 9.20 -22.71
C GLY A 563 -1.50 7.90 -22.41
N ARG A 564 -0.94 7.77 -21.20
CA ARG A 564 -0.32 6.53 -20.70
C ARG A 564 -0.84 6.23 -19.29
N HIS A 565 -1.25 4.99 -19.07
CA HIS A 565 -1.85 4.56 -17.81
C HIS A 565 -0.83 3.72 -17.03
N ASP A 566 -0.75 3.88 -15.71
CA ASP A 566 0.15 3.04 -14.91
C ASP A 566 -0.40 1.60 -14.88
N TRP A 567 0.46 0.65 -15.23
CA TRP A 567 0.14 -0.76 -15.51
C TRP A 567 -0.70 -1.01 -16.78
N ASP A 568 -1.01 -0.01 -17.62
CA ASP A 568 -1.45 -0.20 -19.02
C ASP A 568 -0.79 0.86 -19.90
N LEU A 569 0.53 0.68 -20.08
CA LEU A 569 1.43 1.60 -20.76
C LEU A 569 1.22 1.58 -22.28
N ASN A 570 0.72 0.46 -22.81
CA ASN A 570 0.38 0.29 -24.22
C ASN A 570 -1.10 0.58 -24.55
N ASN A 571 -1.93 0.87 -23.53
CA ASN A 571 -3.33 1.28 -23.58
C ASN A 571 -4.22 0.28 -24.35
N ASN A 572 -4.18 -0.99 -23.94
CA ASN A 572 -4.94 -2.09 -24.57
C ASN A 572 -6.02 -2.72 -23.67
N GLY A 573 -6.09 -2.35 -22.39
CA GLY A 573 -7.01 -2.89 -21.38
C GLY A 573 -6.56 -4.17 -20.66
N ILE A 574 -5.33 -4.65 -20.90
CA ILE A 574 -4.75 -5.88 -20.35
C ILE A 574 -3.65 -5.50 -19.36
N TYR A 575 -4.04 -5.16 -18.13
CA TYR A 575 -3.15 -4.54 -17.16
C TYR A 575 -1.99 -5.45 -16.70
N GLY A 576 -0.78 -4.89 -16.55
CA GLY A 576 0.40 -5.56 -15.99
C GLY A 576 1.06 -6.57 -16.94
N GLN A 577 0.84 -6.45 -18.25
CA GLN A 577 1.27 -7.41 -19.24
C GLN A 577 2.80 -7.53 -19.33
N TYR A 578 3.29 -8.77 -19.26
CA TYR A 578 4.72 -9.09 -19.18
C TYR A 578 5.01 -10.44 -19.86
N GLU A 579 6.19 -10.59 -20.46
CA GLU A 579 6.62 -11.82 -21.14
C GLU A 579 8.15 -12.06 -21.03
N GLY A 580 8.58 -12.84 -20.03
CA GLY A 580 9.95 -13.36 -19.86
C GLY A 580 10.99 -12.32 -19.43
N ALA A 581 11.40 -11.49 -20.40
CA ALA A 581 12.23 -10.30 -20.18
C ALA A 581 11.58 -9.02 -20.77
N ASN A 582 10.52 -9.17 -21.55
CA ASN A 582 9.80 -8.08 -22.21
C ASN A 582 8.70 -7.58 -21.28
N SER A 583 8.91 -6.43 -20.65
CA SER A 583 7.87 -5.74 -19.89
C SER A 583 7.08 -4.83 -20.84
N PHE A 584 5.84 -5.18 -21.16
CA PHE A 584 4.96 -4.30 -21.92
C PHE A 584 4.37 -3.22 -20.99
N ASP A 585 3.88 -3.63 -19.83
CA ASP A 585 3.35 -2.74 -18.80
C ASP A 585 4.10 -2.91 -17.46
N PRO A 586 5.16 -2.11 -17.21
CA PRO A 586 6.06 -2.32 -16.07
C PRO A 586 5.41 -2.02 -14.71
N ILE A 587 5.31 -3.06 -13.89
CA ILE A 587 4.91 -3.00 -12.48
C ILE A 587 6.08 -2.53 -11.62
N ASN A 588 5.86 -1.50 -10.79
CA ASN A 588 6.75 -1.14 -9.70
C ASN A 588 6.46 -2.04 -8.49
N TRP A 589 7.35 -3.00 -8.19
CA TRP A 589 7.21 -3.98 -7.12
C TRP A 589 7.42 -3.41 -5.70
N ASN A 590 7.10 -2.14 -5.46
CA ASN A 590 7.13 -1.48 -4.16
C ASN A 590 5.73 -1.05 -3.73
N ALA A 591 5.51 -0.99 -2.41
CA ALA A 591 4.33 -0.38 -1.82
C ALA A 591 4.60 1.10 -1.51
N ASP A 592 3.86 1.99 -2.15
CA ASP A 592 3.81 3.41 -1.80
C ASP A 592 2.87 3.66 -0.61
N VAL A 593 1.79 2.88 -0.51
CA VAL A 593 0.88 2.76 0.63
C VAL A 593 0.62 1.29 0.97
N VAL A 594 0.28 1.00 2.22
CA VAL A 594 -0.03 -0.35 2.71
C VAL A 594 -1.55 -0.59 2.61
N VAL A 595 -1.95 -1.65 1.91
CA VAL A 595 -3.35 -1.95 1.58
C VAL A 595 -3.79 -3.27 2.22
N GLY A 596 -5.06 -3.31 2.64
CA GLY A 596 -5.80 -4.52 2.99
C GLY A 596 -7.30 -4.30 2.70
N ARG A 597 -8.10 -5.36 2.65
CA ARG A 597 -9.52 -5.33 2.26
C ARG A 597 -10.44 -5.84 3.37
N ALA A 598 -11.59 -5.21 3.55
CA ALA A 598 -12.75 -5.80 4.21
C ALA A 598 -13.72 -6.25 3.10
N PRO A 599 -13.82 -7.55 2.78
CA PRO A 599 -14.72 -8.05 1.73
C PRO A 599 -16.13 -8.13 2.31
N VAL A 600 -16.85 -7.01 2.23
CA VAL A 600 -18.16 -6.84 2.86
C VAL A 600 -19.12 -6.17 1.88
N SER A 601 -20.31 -6.74 1.73
CA SER A 601 -21.30 -6.35 0.72
C SER A 601 -22.53 -5.68 1.33
N THR A 602 -22.64 -5.71 2.66
CA THR A 602 -23.73 -5.17 3.48
C THR A 602 -23.21 -4.51 4.78
N PRO A 603 -23.98 -3.60 5.41
CA PRO A 603 -23.58 -2.96 6.66
C PRO A 603 -23.39 -3.93 7.83
N ALA A 604 -24.14 -5.04 7.88
CA ALA A 604 -24.02 -6.04 8.94
C ALA A 604 -22.69 -6.82 8.88
N GLU A 605 -22.18 -7.08 7.67
CA GLU A 605 -20.85 -7.67 7.47
C GLU A 605 -19.75 -6.64 7.79
N ALA A 606 -19.94 -5.37 7.42
CA ALA A 606 -19.04 -4.28 7.78
C ALA A 606 -18.94 -4.08 9.30
N GLU A 607 -20.08 -4.10 10.00
CA GLU A 607 -20.12 -4.10 11.47
C GLU A 607 -19.42 -5.32 12.07
N THR A 608 -19.63 -6.51 11.50
CA THR A 608 -18.99 -7.76 11.93
C THR A 608 -17.47 -7.68 11.80
N PHE A 609 -16.96 -7.26 10.63
CA PHE A 609 -15.54 -7.05 10.39
C PHE A 609 -14.95 -6.01 11.36
N VAL A 610 -15.62 -4.87 11.52
CA VAL A 610 -15.16 -3.79 12.42
C VAL A 610 -15.16 -4.26 13.88
N ASN A 611 -16.19 -4.97 14.34
CA ASN A 611 -16.25 -5.53 15.68
C ASN A 611 -15.06 -6.49 15.94
N LYS A 612 -14.75 -7.39 15.00
CA LYS A 612 -13.58 -8.29 15.12
C LYS A 612 -12.25 -7.56 15.27
N VAL A 613 -12.01 -6.52 14.46
CA VAL A 613 -10.78 -5.70 14.56
C VAL A 613 -10.74 -4.95 15.89
N LEU A 614 -11.87 -4.41 16.35
CA LEU A 614 -11.96 -3.73 17.64
C LEU A 614 -11.74 -4.68 18.82
N ASP A 615 -12.32 -5.87 18.82
CA ASP A 615 -12.18 -6.87 19.90
C ASP A 615 -10.74 -7.38 19.99
N TYR A 616 -10.11 -7.64 18.84
CA TYR A 616 -8.69 -8.04 18.75
C TYR A 616 -7.74 -6.92 19.19
N GLU A 617 -7.90 -5.68 18.71
CA GLU A 617 -7.00 -4.57 19.09
C GLU A 617 -7.23 -4.03 20.51
N LYS A 618 -8.40 -4.27 21.12
CA LYS A 618 -8.68 -3.87 22.52
C LYS A 618 -8.44 -4.99 23.53
N ILE A 619 -8.36 -6.25 23.05
CA ILE A 619 -8.48 -7.49 23.80
C ILE A 619 -9.60 -7.40 24.83
N ILE A 620 -10.83 -7.24 24.35
CA ILE A 620 -12.04 -7.16 25.16
C ILE A 620 -12.90 -8.39 24.93
N GLY A 621 -13.28 -9.09 26.01
CA GLY A 621 -14.31 -10.11 25.97
C GLY A 621 -15.73 -9.52 26.00
N PRO A 622 -16.79 -10.35 25.79
CA PRO A 622 -18.17 -9.87 25.59
C PRO A 622 -18.81 -9.11 26.78
N ILE A 623 -18.09 -8.98 27.90
CA ILE A 623 -18.52 -8.30 29.13
C ILE A 623 -17.46 -7.25 29.56
N GLY A 624 -16.64 -6.74 28.63
CA GLY A 624 -15.62 -5.71 28.92
C GLY A 624 -14.33 -6.21 29.58
N ILE A 625 -14.25 -7.49 29.95
CA ILE A 625 -13.12 -8.09 30.69
C ILE A 625 -11.92 -8.31 29.75
N ARG A 626 -10.73 -7.86 30.16
CA ARG A 626 -9.53 -7.73 29.31
C ARG A 626 -8.50 -8.87 29.43
N PHE A 627 -8.92 -10.13 29.50
CA PHE A 627 -8.00 -11.24 29.83
C PHE A 627 -8.11 -12.46 28.92
N TYR A 628 -7.64 -12.30 27.67
CA TYR A 628 -7.30 -13.41 26.77
C TYR A 628 -5.78 -13.52 26.61
N SER A 629 -5.06 -13.85 27.68
CA SER A 629 -3.60 -14.04 27.60
C SER A 629 -3.20 -15.35 26.91
N ALA A 630 -3.94 -16.44 27.19
CA ALA A 630 -3.55 -17.79 26.80
C ALA A 630 -3.76 -18.14 25.31
N TYR A 631 -4.62 -17.43 24.55
CA TYR A 631 -4.77 -17.71 23.11
C TYR A 631 -3.61 -17.13 22.28
N LEU A 632 -3.05 -15.98 22.69
CA LEU A 632 -1.94 -15.30 22.00
C LEU A 632 -0.67 -16.16 21.87
N GLY A 633 -0.53 -17.18 22.71
CA GLY A 633 0.58 -18.14 22.66
C GLY A 633 0.33 -19.39 21.80
N LYS A 634 -0.78 -19.44 21.06
CA LYS A 634 -1.19 -20.63 20.27
C LYS A 634 -1.13 -20.40 18.76
N MET A 635 -0.55 -21.38 18.07
CA MET A 635 -0.56 -21.47 16.61
C MET A 635 -1.06 -22.85 16.19
N LEU A 636 -2.00 -22.88 15.25
CA LEU A 636 -2.42 -24.09 14.55
C LEU A 636 -1.68 -24.19 13.21
N LEU A 637 -1.10 -25.36 12.94
CA LEU A 637 -0.51 -25.74 11.66
C LEU A 637 -1.35 -26.89 11.12
N ALA A 638 -1.96 -26.71 9.94
CA ALA A 638 -2.72 -27.73 9.25
C ALA A 638 -2.12 -28.01 7.87
N ALA A 639 -1.99 -29.29 7.53
CA ALA A 639 -1.37 -29.73 6.28
C ALA A 639 -2.22 -30.80 5.59
N ASP A 640 -2.60 -30.52 4.34
CA ASP A 640 -3.11 -31.52 3.40
C ASP A 640 -1.95 -32.24 2.68
N ASN A 641 -2.25 -33.36 2.02
CA ASN A 641 -1.28 -34.09 1.19
C ASN A 641 -1.29 -33.49 -0.23
N TRP A 642 -0.14 -33.02 -0.72
CA TRP A 642 0.02 -32.48 -2.07
C TRP A 642 0.41 -33.56 -3.09
N ASP A 643 1.23 -34.54 -2.70
CA ASP A 643 1.85 -35.50 -3.62
C ASP A 643 0.89 -36.55 -4.20
N GLY A 644 -0.35 -36.66 -3.68
CA GLY A 644 -1.45 -37.32 -4.36
C GLY A 644 -1.47 -38.85 -4.22
N SER A 645 -1.59 -39.33 -2.98
CA SER A 645 -1.66 -40.77 -2.66
C SER A 645 -2.78 -41.55 -3.38
N PRO A 646 -2.49 -42.66 -4.09
CA PRO A 646 -3.51 -43.54 -4.66
C PRO A 646 -4.39 -44.19 -3.59
N VAL A 647 -5.70 -43.89 -3.59
CA VAL A 647 -6.70 -44.45 -2.66
C VAL A 647 -7.52 -45.55 -3.35
N PHE A 648 -7.80 -46.63 -2.62
CA PHE A 648 -8.58 -47.79 -3.08
C PHE A 648 -9.89 -47.88 -2.30
N SER A 649 -11.02 -47.68 -2.97
CA SER A 649 -12.37 -47.82 -2.41
C SER A 649 -12.89 -49.26 -2.54
N PRO A 650 -13.83 -49.73 -1.70
CA PRO A 650 -14.36 -51.09 -1.81
C PRO A 650 -15.12 -51.30 -3.14
N THR A 651 -15.10 -52.54 -3.62
CA THR A 651 -15.96 -53.08 -4.68
C THR A 651 -16.40 -54.51 -4.35
N VAL A 652 -17.48 -54.96 -4.96
CA VAL A 652 -17.94 -56.36 -4.94
C VAL A 652 -17.39 -57.18 -6.11
N SER A 653 -16.70 -56.53 -7.05
CA SER A 653 -16.15 -57.12 -8.26
C SER A 653 -14.84 -57.86 -7.99
N ASN A 654 -14.64 -59.01 -8.62
CA ASN A 654 -13.42 -59.81 -8.52
C ASN A 654 -13.08 -60.39 -9.91
N PRO A 655 -12.00 -59.96 -10.58
CA PRO A 655 -11.01 -58.98 -10.09
C PRO A 655 -11.59 -57.57 -9.91
N PRO A 656 -11.10 -56.78 -8.95
CA PRO A 656 -11.59 -55.42 -8.68
C PRO A 656 -11.23 -54.44 -9.81
N GLU A 657 -12.03 -53.39 -9.97
CA GLU A 657 -11.75 -52.31 -10.91
C GLU A 657 -10.54 -51.45 -10.49
N VAL A 658 -9.99 -50.68 -11.43
CA VAL A 658 -8.96 -49.67 -11.16
C VAL A 658 -9.41 -48.70 -10.05
N GLY A 659 -8.55 -48.50 -9.06
CA GLY A 659 -8.86 -47.68 -7.88
C GLY A 659 -9.80 -48.36 -6.88
N ARG A 660 -9.98 -49.69 -6.98
CA ARG A 660 -10.83 -50.47 -6.08
C ARG A 660 -10.10 -51.62 -5.40
N PHE A 661 -10.72 -52.15 -4.35
CA PHE A 661 -10.32 -53.38 -3.68
C PHE A 661 -11.48 -54.33 -3.41
N PHE A 662 -11.18 -55.62 -3.43
CA PHE A 662 -12.10 -56.72 -3.13
C PHE A 662 -11.69 -57.43 -1.83
N SER A 663 -12.62 -57.56 -0.88
CA SER A 663 -12.42 -58.27 0.40
C SER A 663 -12.65 -59.78 0.25
N ASP A 664 -11.59 -60.56 0.03
CA ASP A 664 -11.63 -62.02 0.00
C ASP A 664 -11.52 -62.59 1.43
N ALA A 665 -12.56 -62.34 2.22
CA ALA A 665 -12.66 -62.79 3.61
C ALA A 665 -12.61 -64.33 3.75
N ALA A 666 -13.02 -65.07 2.72
CA ALA A 666 -12.92 -66.53 2.69
C ALA A 666 -11.46 -67.01 2.69
N ASN A 667 -10.56 -66.30 1.98
CA ASN A 667 -9.13 -66.62 2.00
C ASN A 667 -8.35 -65.84 3.08
N GLY A 668 -8.93 -64.78 3.65
CA GLY A 668 -8.31 -63.95 4.69
C GLY A 668 -7.38 -62.88 4.10
N ARG A 669 -7.79 -62.26 2.99
CA ARG A 669 -6.98 -61.30 2.22
C ARG A 669 -7.84 -60.23 1.54
N ALA A 670 -7.20 -59.18 1.05
CA ALA A 670 -7.76 -58.29 0.03
C ALA A 670 -6.94 -58.30 -1.26
N ILE A 671 -7.59 -57.93 -2.36
CA ILE A 671 -6.98 -57.72 -3.67
C ILE A 671 -7.26 -56.26 -4.04
N LEU A 672 -6.25 -55.50 -4.44
CA LEU A 672 -6.31 -54.08 -4.81
C LEU A 672 -5.82 -53.95 -6.27
N GLN A 673 -6.45 -53.09 -7.07
CA GLN A 673 -6.07 -52.87 -8.47
C GLN A 673 -5.68 -51.41 -8.72
N LEU A 674 -4.41 -51.19 -9.06
CA LEU A 674 -3.85 -49.90 -9.47
C LEU A 674 -4.28 -49.51 -10.89
N ALA A 675 -4.21 -48.20 -11.17
CA ALA A 675 -4.30 -47.69 -12.53
C ALA A 675 -3.01 -47.98 -13.30
N THR A 676 -3.11 -48.12 -14.63
CA THR A 676 -1.98 -48.46 -15.50
C THR A 676 -0.92 -47.36 -15.57
N ASP A 677 -1.33 -46.12 -15.32
CA ASP A 677 -0.59 -44.86 -15.30
C ASP A 677 -0.22 -44.38 -13.88
N ALA A 678 -0.69 -45.04 -12.82
CA ALA A 678 -0.32 -44.70 -11.45
C ALA A 678 1.19 -44.86 -11.20
N PRO A 679 1.81 -44.03 -10.33
CA PRO A 679 3.25 -44.05 -10.07
C PRO A 679 3.71 -45.33 -9.33
N LYS A 680 4.10 -46.34 -10.10
CA LYS A 680 4.55 -47.66 -9.65
C LYS A 680 5.97 -47.58 -9.05
N SER A 681 6.10 -47.78 -7.74
CA SER A 681 7.39 -47.73 -7.02
C SER A 681 7.41 -48.62 -5.78
N PHE A 682 8.59 -48.84 -5.20
CA PHE A 682 8.77 -49.34 -3.83
C PHE A 682 8.86 -48.21 -2.78
N SER A 683 8.80 -46.95 -3.20
CA SER A 683 8.78 -45.76 -2.32
C SER A 683 7.46 -45.53 -1.57
N TRP A 684 6.57 -46.53 -1.53
CA TRP A 684 5.24 -46.45 -0.94
C TRP A 684 5.10 -47.38 0.27
N GLN A 685 4.36 -46.94 1.28
CA GLN A 685 3.79 -47.79 2.32
C GLN A 685 2.29 -47.96 2.10
N LEU A 686 1.74 -49.14 2.43
CA LEU A 686 0.30 -49.38 2.34
C LEU A 686 -0.37 -49.03 3.67
N VAL A 687 -1.16 -47.97 3.64
CA VAL A 687 -1.98 -47.49 4.76
C VAL A 687 -3.38 -48.09 4.64
N THR A 688 -3.92 -48.56 5.75
CA THR A 688 -5.19 -49.27 5.86
C THR A 688 -6.11 -48.49 6.79
N TRP A 689 -7.21 -47.96 6.25
CA TRP A 689 -8.06 -46.98 6.95
C TRP A 689 -9.33 -47.65 7.48
N ILE A 690 -9.26 -48.14 8.72
CA ILE A 690 -10.37 -48.84 9.37
C ILE A 690 -11.39 -47.82 9.90
N SER A 691 -10.91 -46.71 10.48
CA SER A 691 -11.71 -45.54 10.85
C SER A 691 -10.81 -44.31 11.04
N ASN A 692 -11.39 -43.12 11.24
CA ASN A 692 -10.62 -41.91 11.56
C ASN A 692 -9.79 -42.02 12.87
N ALA A 693 -10.06 -43.03 13.70
CA ALA A 693 -9.34 -43.33 14.93
C ALA A 693 -8.41 -44.55 14.85
N ASP A 694 -8.59 -45.45 13.87
CA ASP A 694 -7.77 -46.65 13.65
C ASP A 694 -7.32 -46.70 12.19
N VAL A 695 -6.05 -46.37 11.97
CA VAL A 695 -5.39 -46.34 10.67
C VAL A 695 -4.01 -46.97 10.84
N ARG A 696 -3.68 -47.97 10.02
CA ARG A 696 -2.52 -48.84 10.23
C ARG A 696 -1.64 -48.90 8.98
N VAL A 697 -0.32 -48.87 9.18
CA VAL A 697 0.65 -49.17 8.12
C VAL A 697 0.87 -50.69 8.09
N LEU A 698 0.72 -51.31 6.92
CA LEU A 698 1.03 -52.71 6.71
C LEU A 698 2.44 -52.89 6.12
N PRO A 699 3.25 -53.83 6.64
CA PRO A 699 4.60 -54.06 6.14
C PRO A 699 4.58 -54.67 4.74
N TYR A 700 5.49 -54.25 3.87
CA TYR A 700 5.75 -54.97 2.63
C TYR A 700 6.41 -56.32 2.96
N ASN A 701 5.81 -57.41 2.50
CA ASN A 701 6.18 -58.77 2.91
C ASN A 701 5.88 -59.78 1.79
N LEU A 702 6.91 -60.20 1.05
CA LEU A 702 6.78 -61.24 0.01
C LEU A 702 6.26 -62.60 0.53
N ASN A 703 6.36 -62.84 1.85
CA ASN A 703 5.90 -64.07 2.49
C ASN A 703 4.52 -63.89 3.16
N ALA A 704 3.79 -62.81 2.87
CA ALA A 704 2.47 -62.57 3.44
C ALA A 704 1.47 -63.66 3.00
N GLY A 705 0.57 -64.03 3.90
CA GLY A 705 -0.36 -65.14 3.72
C GLY A 705 -1.25 -65.34 4.95
N ARG A 706 -2.06 -66.41 4.96
CA ARG A 706 -2.83 -66.79 6.15
C ARG A 706 -1.90 -67.01 7.35
N GLY A 707 -1.99 -66.13 8.35
CA GLY A 707 -1.16 -66.15 9.56
C GLY A 707 0.15 -65.35 9.49
N ASN A 708 0.49 -64.73 8.34
CA ASN A 708 1.64 -63.83 8.21
C ASN A 708 1.21 -62.52 7.53
N LYS A 709 1.13 -61.43 8.30
CA LYS A 709 0.54 -60.17 7.80
C LYS A 709 1.49 -59.36 6.92
N GLY A 710 0.90 -58.47 6.12
CA GLY A 710 1.60 -57.57 5.21
C GLY A 710 1.03 -57.62 3.80
N TRP A 711 1.67 -56.93 2.87
CA TRP A 711 1.24 -56.82 1.48
C TRP A 711 2.38 -57.07 0.49
N TYR A 712 2.03 -57.43 -0.74
CA TYR A 712 2.97 -57.54 -1.84
C TYR A 712 2.31 -57.18 -3.18
N TYR A 713 3.15 -56.81 -4.16
CA TYR A 713 2.78 -56.72 -5.56
C TYR A 713 2.58 -58.12 -6.13
N ALA A 714 1.43 -58.41 -6.73
CA ALA A 714 1.09 -59.71 -7.30
C ALA A 714 1.19 -59.69 -8.83
N ARG A 715 1.57 -60.81 -9.44
CA ARG A 715 1.89 -60.86 -10.89
C ARG A 715 0.75 -60.35 -11.79
N SER A 716 -0.50 -60.64 -11.43
CA SER A 716 -1.69 -60.00 -12.00
C SER A 716 -2.91 -60.27 -11.12
N ALA A 717 -4.06 -59.67 -11.44
CA ALA A 717 -5.33 -60.00 -10.81
C ALA A 717 -5.80 -61.46 -11.07
N ALA A 718 -5.17 -62.19 -11.99
CA ALA A 718 -5.40 -63.62 -12.23
C ALA A 718 -4.32 -64.53 -11.60
N ASP A 719 -3.09 -64.04 -11.38
CA ASP A 719 -2.01 -64.73 -10.67
C ASP A 719 -1.62 -63.92 -9.43
N LEU A 720 -2.28 -64.25 -8.31
CA LEU A 720 -2.13 -63.58 -7.01
C LEU A 720 -0.84 -63.99 -6.25
N SER A 721 0.10 -64.68 -6.90
CA SER A 721 1.42 -64.96 -6.33
C SER A 721 2.36 -63.74 -6.45
N PRO A 722 3.39 -63.62 -5.58
CA PRO A 722 4.28 -62.46 -5.59
C PRO A 722 4.96 -62.19 -6.93
N SER A 723 4.90 -60.93 -7.36
CA SER A 723 5.61 -60.37 -8.50
C SER A 723 7.08 -60.22 -8.12
N VAL A 724 7.92 -61.11 -8.65
CA VAL A 724 9.36 -61.13 -8.44
C VAL A 724 10.09 -61.42 -9.75
N PHE A 725 11.24 -60.75 -9.94
CA PHE A 725 12.25 -61.14 -10.91
C PHE A 725 13.19 -62.13 -10.25
N THR A 726 13.25 -63.36 -10.77
CA THR A 726 14.09 -64.43 -10.21
C THR A 726 15.47 -64.42 -10.89
N LEU A 727 16.49 -63.98 -10.15
CA LEU A 727 17.89 -64.09 -10.55
C LEU A 727 18.43 -65.48 -10.16
N HIS A 728 18.87 -66.24 -11.15
CA HIS A 728 19.59 -67.50 -10.94
C HIS A 728 21.10 -67.24 -11.00
N MET A 729 21.81 -67.53 -9.91
CA MET A 729 23.26 -67.35 -9.84
C MET A 729 23.99 -68.58 -10.42
N PRO A 730 25.19 -68.42 -11.02
CA PRO A 730 25.95 -69.54 -11.61
C PRO A 730 26.32 -70.66 -10.63
N TRP A 731 26.29 -70.39 -9.32
CA TRP A 731 26.61 -71.33 -8.25
C TRP A 731 25.39 -72.12 -7.73
N GLY A 732 24.18 -71.84 -8.24
CA GLY A 732 22.93 -72.51 -7.86
C GLY A 732 22.02 -71.71 -6.92
N ASP A 733 22.50 -70.61 -6.34
CA ASP A 733 21.66 -69.71 -5.53
C ASP A 733 20.55 -69.07 -6.37
N VAL A 734 19.37 -68.93 -5.77
CA VAL A 734 18.20 -68.28 -6.38
C VAL A 734 17.85 -67.06 -5.55
N HIS A 735 17.72 -65.89 -6.19
CA HIS A 735 17.38 -64.63 -5.54
C HIS A 735 16.13 -64.04 -6.19
N ASN A 736 15.02 -63.98 -5.42
CA ASN A 736 13.78 -63.36 -5.84
C ASN A 736 13.81 -61.87 -5.50
N ILE A 737 14.00 -61.03 -6.51
CA ILE A 737 13.99 -59.57 -6.38
C ILE A 737 12.54 -59.10 -6.56
N PRO A 738 11.95 -58.31 -5.64
CA PRO A 738 10.63 -57.70 -5.83
C PRO A 738 10.50 -56.98 -7.18
N ASN A 739 9.36 -57.15 -7.85
CA ASN A 739 9.02 -56.38 -9.06
C ASN A 739 7.64 -55.71 -8.92
N VAL A 740 7.53 -54.44 -9.28
CA VAL A 740 6.27 -53.68 -9.17
C VAL A 740 5.27 -54.14 -10.24
N SER A 741 3.98 -54.07 -9.91
CA SER A 741 2.88 -54.50 -10.79
C SER A 741 1.60 -53.73 -10.47
N ASP A 742 0.57 -53.95 -11.28
CA ASP A 742 -0.71 -53.24 -11.21
C ASP A 742 -1.68 -53.85 -10.18
N THR A 743 -1.34 -54.98 -9.55
CA THR A 743 -2.19 -55.66 -8.56
C THR A 743 -1.44 -55.79 -7.23
N ILE A 744 -2.09 -55.44 -6.13
CA ILE A 744 -1.57 -55.64 -4.77
C ILE A 744 -2.45 -56.67 -4.04
N VAL A 745 -1.82 -57.54 -3.24
CA VAL A 745 -2.49 -58.47 -2.35
C VAL A 745 -2.10 -58.17 -0.90
N VAL A 746 -3.08 -58.21 0.00
CA VAL A 746 -2.96 -57.81 1.41
C VAL A 746 -3.44 -58.95 2.31
N TYR A 747 -2.67 -59.30 3.34
CA TYR A 747 -3.07 -60.20 4.41
C TYR A 747 -2.95 -59.50 5.77
N GLY A 748 -3.95 -59.67 6.63
CA GLY A 748 -4.04 -59.02 7.94
C GLY A 748 -5.17 -59.60 8.79
N ASP A 749 -5.58 -58.89 9.85
CA ASP A 749 -6.81 -59.20 10.57
C ASP A 749 -8.09 -58.85 9.76
N ALA A 750 -9.27 -59.16 10.31
CA ALA A 750 -10.56 -58.98 9.62
C ALA A 750 -10.88 -57.51 9.28
N ALA A 751 -10.38 -56.55 10.06
CA ALA A 751 -10.52 -55.13 9.78
C ALA A 751 -9.42 -54.65 8.82
N GLU A 752 -8.19 -55.19 8.95
CA GLU A 752 -7.08 -54.90 8.03
C GLU A 752 -7.32 -55.40 6.60
N ILE A 753 -8.11 -56.47 6.39
CA ILE A 753 -8.48 -56.96 5.04
C ILE A 753 -9.78 -56.35 4.50
N SER A 754 -10.58 -55.68 5.32
CA SER A 754 -11.85 -55.05 4.90
C SER A 754 -12.06 -53.66 5.52
N PRO A 755 -11.14 -52.70 5.26
CA PRO A 755 -11.21 -51.34 5.78
C PRO A 755 -12.32 -50.52 5.08
N LEU A 756 -12.43 -49.22 5.44
CA LEU A 756 -13.19 -48.26 4.62
C LEU A 756 -12.48 -47.99 3.29
N TRP A 757 -11.14 -47.93 3.30
CA TRP A 757 -10.29 -47.83 2.12
C TRP A 757 -8.82 -48.17 2.45
N TYR A 758 -8.02 -48.42 1.41
CA TYR A 758 -6.56 -48.43 1.49
C TYR A 758 -5.99 -47.20 0.81
N MET A 759 -4.74 -46.86 1.12
CA MET A 759 -3.99 -45.78 0.48
C MET A 759 -2.52 -46.18 0.32
N LEU A 760 -1.94 -45.90 -0.86
CA LEU A 760 -0.48 -45.93 -1.03
C LEU A 760 0.07 -44.55 -0.66
N ASP A 761 0.78 -44.54 0.46
CA ASP A 761 1.30 -43.36 1.13
C ASP A 761 2.82 -43.27 0.95
N ALA A 762 3.37 -42.07 0.84
CA ALA A 762 4.78 -41.92 0.51
C ALA A 762 5.69 -42.31 1.69
N LEU A 763 6.84 -42.93 1.41
CA LEU A 763 7.88 -43.16 2.43
C LEU A 763 8.70 -41.89 2.74
N ALA A 764 8.58 -40.85 1.90
CA ALA A 764 9.08 -39.51 2.17
C ALA A 764 7.96 -38.65 2.74
N ALA A 765 8.29 -37.67 3.57
CA ALA A 765 7.30 -36.73 4.09
C ALA A 765 6.84 -35.76 3.02
N ASP A 766 5.52 -35.55 2.93
CA ASP A 766 4.89 -34.60 2.02
C ASP A 766 5.49 -33.19 2.15
N GLY A 767 5.58 -32.48 1.01
CA GLY A 767 6.14 -31.13 0.93
C GLY A 767 5.45 -30.13 1.88
N SER A 768 4.12 -30.15 1.98
CA SER A 768 3.37 -29.24 2.86
C SER A 768 3.71 -29.43 4.32
N MET A 769 3.76 -30.68 4.78
CA MET A 769 4.11 -30.98 6.16
C MET A 769 5.54 -30.59 6.49
N THR A 770 6.44 -30.77 5.52
CA THR A 770 7.85 -30.37 5.62
C THR A 770 7.94 -28.85 5.77
N ASP A 771 7.25 -28.09 4.92
CA ASP A 771 7.18 -26.63 4.96
C ASP A 771 6.53 -26.14 6.28
N GLN A 772 5.42 -26.76 6.73
CA GLN A 772 4.80 -26.45 8.02
C GLN A 772 5.72 -26.73 9.23
N GLU A 773 6.57 -27.76 9.18
CA GLU A 773 7.57 -28.00 10.24
C GLU A 773 8.75 -27.02 10.19
N LEU A 774 9.18 -26.60 9.01
CA LEU A 774 10.20 -25.56 8.84
C LEU A 774 9.67 -24.22 9.38
N LEU A 775 8.43 -23.85 9.04
CA LEU A 775 7.73 -22.69 9.59
C LEU A 775 7.59 -22.79 11.11
N ARG A 776 7.18 -23.94 11.64
CA ARG A 776 7.08 -24.15 13.10
C ARG A 776 8.43 -23.93 13.78
N ALA A 777 9.49 -24.54 13.27
CA ALA A 777 10.84 -24.41 13.83
C ALA A 777 11.36 -22.96 13.76
N GLN A 778 11.03 -22.20 12.71
CA GLN A 778 11.31 -20.78 12.63
C GLN A 778 10.53 -19.98 13.68
N VAL A 779 9.21 -20.16 13.77
CA VAL A 779 8.35 -19.40 14.70
C VAL A 779 8.73 -19.66 16.17
N ASP A 780 9.05 -20.91 16.52
CA ASP A 780 9.55 -21.33 17.84
C ASP A 780 10.87 -20.63 18.21
N ALA A 781 11.76 -20.40 17.23
CA ALA A 781 13.04 -19.72 17.42
C ALA A 781 12.95 -18.18 17.37
N GLU A 782 12.09 -17.62 16.52
CA GLU A 782 12.01 -16.17 16.26
C GLU A 782 10.95 -15.44 17.11
N LEU A 783 9.90 -16.15 17.59
CA LEU A 783 8.75 -15.55 18.27
C LEU A 783 8.37 -16.30 19.57
N PRO A 784 9.17 -16.19 20.67
CA PRO A 784 8.97 -16.94 21.94
C PRO A 784 7.68 -16.67 22.73
N VAL A 785 6.76 -15.89 22.16
CA VAL A 785 5.37 -15.76 22.63
C VAL A 785 4.54 -16.99 22.25
N ILE A 786 4.78 -17.57 21.06
CA ILE A 786 4.11 -18.79 20.59
C ILE A 786 4.76 -19.98 21.29
N LYS A 787 3.98 -20.66 22.13
CA LYS A 787 4.45 -21.77 23.01
C LYS A 787 3.65 -23.05 22.83
N HIS A 788 2.56 -22.98 22.08
CA HIS A 788 1.63 -24.08 21.87
C HIS A 788 1.36 -24.22 20.37
N PHE A 789 1.93 -25.26 19.77
CA PHE A 789 1.75 -25.60 18.37
C PHE A 789 0.77 -26.77 18.24
N ASN A 790 -0.48 -26.48 17.88
CA ASN A 790 -1.43 -27.51 17.47
C ASN A 790 -1.06 -27.95 16.05
N ARG A 791 -0.78 -29.24 15.84
CA ARG A 791 -0.25 -29.79 14.57
C ARG A 791 -1.21 -30.84 14.02
N LEU A 792 -1.94 -30.53 12.95
CA LEU A 792 -2.98 -31.37 12.35
C LEU A 792 -2.66 -31.68 10.88
N TYR A 793 -2.04 -32.83 10.60
CA TYR A 793 -1.58 -33.17 9.23
C TYR A 793 -2.26 -34.46 8.72
N LYS A 794 -2.44 -34.63 7.40
CA LYS A 794 -3.03 -35.89 6.88
C LYS A 794 -2.06 -37.06 6.95
N ASP A 795 -0.82 -36.89 6.52
CA ASP A 795 0.26 -37.89 6.63
C ASP A 795 1.03 -37.77 7.96
N VAL A 796 0.43 -38.27 9.04
CA VAL A 796 1.19 -38.48 10.30
C VAL A 796 1.92 -39.83 10.30
N GLN A 797 2.26 -40.40 9.14
CA GLN A 797 2.88 -41.72 8.98
C GLN A 797 4.36 -41.60 8.62
N SER A 798 4.73 -40.71 7.69
CA SER A 798 6.12 -40.47 7.25
C SER A 798 6.96 -39.69 8.26
N LEU A 799 6.34 -38.85 9.09
CA LEU A 799 7.03 -37.94 10.01
C LEU A 799 7.67 -38.66 11.21
N SER A 800 9.00 -38.63 11.29
CA SER A 800 9.72 -39.19 12.45
C SER A 800 9.46 -38.37 13.72
N THR A 801 9.10 -39.05 14.81
CA THR A 801 8.66 -38.42 16.07
C THR A 801 9.80 -38.15 17.07
N ALA A 802 11.03 -38.00 16.59
CA ALA A 802 12.22 -37.86 17.43
C ALA A 802 12.27 -36.52 18.20
N GLY A 803 11.81 -36.53 19.45
CA GLY A 803 12.03 -35.44 20.43
C GLY A 803 10.93 -34.38 20.52
N ALA A 804 9.90 -34.43 19.67
CA ALA A 804 8.74 -33.53 19.71
C ALA A 804 7.44 -34.30 20.01
N VAL A 805 6.44 -33.63 20.58
CA VAL A 805 5.08 -34.20 20.72
C VAL A 805 4.56 -34.55 19.32
N PRO A 806 4.17 -35.81 19.03
CA PRO A 806 3.75 -36.21 17.69
C PRO A 806 2.61 -35.35 17.11
N PRO A 807 2.60 -35.08 15.79
CA PRO A 807 1.46 -34.44 15.13
C PRO A 807 0.23 -35.34 15.22
N GLN A 808 -0.96 -34.73 15.25
CA GLN A 808 -2.23 -35.47 15.20
C GLN A 808 -2.72 -35.55 13.76
N ARG A 809 -3.44 -36.64 13.42
CA ARG A 809 -4.09 -36.74 12.12
C ARG A 809 -5.15 -35.64 11.98
N LEU A 810 -5.09 -34.87 10.89
CA LEU A 810 -6.11 -33.92 10.46
C LEU A 810 -7.44 -34.65 10.21
N THR A 811 -8.51 -34.15 10.82
CA THR A 811 -9.90 -34.52 10.53
C THR A 811 -10.77 -33.27 10.71
N TYR A 812 -11.95 -33.24 10.07
CA TYR A 812 -12.91 -32.14 10.17
C TYR A 812 -13.19 -31.76 11.63
N GLU A 813 -13.46 -32.74 12.49
CA GLU A 813 -13.87 -32.53 13.88
C GLU A 813 -12.71 -32.01 14.75
N ARG A 814 -11.48 -32.47 14.49
CA ARG A 814 -10.27 -31.97 15.18
C ARG A 814 -9.93 -30.55 14.76
N LEU A 815 -10.11 -30.24 13.48
CA LEU A 815 -9.87 -28.91 12.93
C LEU A 815 -10.89 -27.90 13.48
N GLU A 816 -12.19 -28.22 13.40
CA GLU A 816 -13.25 -27.42 13.99
C GLU A 816 -13.04 -27.20 15.50
N ALA A 817 -12.72 -28.26 16.24
CA ALA A 817 -12.43 -28.16 17.67
C ALA A 817 -11.22 -27.26 17.97
N ALA A 818 -10.11 -27.40 17.23
CA ALA A 818 -8.92 -26.58 17.41
C ALA A 818 -9.18 -25.11 17.06
N LEU A 819 -9.96 -24.82 16.01
CA LEU A 819 -10.34 -23.45 15.65
C LEU A 819 -11.25 -22.83 16.72
N ASN A 820 -12.28 -23.57 17.18
CA ASN A 820 -13.20 -23.16 18.26
C ASN A 820 -12.53 -23.03 19.64
N GLU A 821 -11.38 -23.68 19.85
CA GLU A 821 -10.50 -23.51 21.03
C GLU A 821 -9.94 -22.06 21.14
N GLY A 822 -9.91 -21.32 20.04
CA GLY A 822 -9.29 -20.01 19.92
C GLY A 822 -7.78 -20.10 19.76
N GLN A 823 -7.33 -20.01 18.51
CA GLN A 823 -5.92 -19.89 18.11
C GLN A 823 -5.57 -18.41 17.92
N HIS A 824 -4.30 -18.04 17.94
CA HIS A 824 -3.86 -16.70 17.53
C HIS A 824 -3.44 -16.67 16.06
N PHE A 825 -2.65 -17.67 15.63
CA PHE A 825 -2.33 -17.89 14.23
C PHE A 825 -2.90 -19.22 13.74
N VAL A 826 -3.37 -19.24 12.50
CA VAL A 826 -3.73 -20.46 11.78
C VAL A 826 -2.94 -20.48 10.48
N SER A 827 -2.13 -21.51 10.29
CA SER A 827 -1.37 -21.79 9.08
C SER A 827 -2.00 -22.99 8.38
N LEU A 828 -2.32 -22.82 7.10
CA LEU A 828 -2.88 -23.86 6.23
C LEU A 828 -1.92 -24.05 5.05
N SER A 829 -1.52 -25.27 4.75
CA SER A 829 -0.84 -25.58 3.48
C SER A 829 -1.43 -26.84 2.87
N GLY A 830 -1.87 -26.77 1.62
CA GLY A 830 -2.65 -27.83 0.99
C GLY A 830 -3.17 -27.47 -0.39
N HIS A 831 -3.59 -28.48 -1.15
CA HIS A 831 -4.49 -28.26 -2.29
C HIS A 831 -5.74 -27.49 -1.83
N GLY A 832 -6.21 -26.58 -2.68
CA GLY A 832 -7.33 -25.71 -2.35
C GLY A 832 -8.02 -25.09 -3.56
N ASN A 833 -9.15 -24.47 -3.27
CA ASN A 833 -9.97 -23.72 -4.21
C ASN A 833 -10.80 -22.68 -3.41
N GLN A 834 -11.69 -21.94 -4.09
CA GLN A 834 -12.54 -20.93 -3.44
C GLN A 834 -13.36 -21.48 -2.26
N TRP A 835 -13.75 -22.76 -2.27
CA TRP A 835 -14.54 -23.37 -1.20
C TRP A 835 -13.70 -23.78 0.02
N GLY A 836 -12.38 -23.93 -0.10
CA GLY A 836 -11.47 -24.17 1.03
C GLY A 836 -10.24 -25.03 0.74
N CYS A 837 -9.56 -25.43 1.81
CA CYS A 837 -8.34 -26.28 1.82
C CYS A 837 -8.17 -26.95 3.20
N CYS A 838 -7.35 -28.02 3.29
CA CYS A 838 -6.98 -28.67 4.56
C CYS A 838 -8.20 -29.08 5.43
N ASP A 839 -9.26 -29.61 4.82
CA ASP A 839 -10.57 -29.92 5.41
C ASP A 839 -11.34 -28.72 6.03
N LEU A 840 -10.79 -27.50 6.01
CA LEU A 840 -11.53 -26.26 6.29
C LEU A 840 -12.26 -25.84 5.01
N GLY A 841 -13.59 -25.79 5.07
CA GLY A 841 -14.45 -25.28 3.99
C GLY A 841 -15.25 -24.06 4.41
N THR A 842 -15.82 -23.32 3.44
CA THR A 842 -16.74 -22.18 3.67
C THR A 842 -17.84 -22.50 4.67
N GLY A 843 -18.42 -23.71 4.62
CA GLY A 843 -19.43 -24.17 5.56
C GLY A 843 -18.93 -24.24 7.02
N MET A 844 -17.72 -24.77 7.25
CA MET A 844 -17.11 -24.75 8.59
C MET A 844 -16.74 -23.33 8.99
N ALA A 845 -16.13 -22.55 8.08
CA ALA A 845 -15.73 -21.16 8.33
C ALA A 845 -16.92 -20.29 8.82
N ALA A 846 -18.11 -20.50 8.28
CA ALA A 846 -19.35 -19.85 8.69
C ALA A 846 -19.96 -20.42 10.00
N SER A 847 -19.64 -21.67 10.38
CA SER A 847 -20.14 -22.29 11.62
C SER A 847 -19.23 -22.11 12.84
N LEU A 848 -18.00 -21.60 12.68
CA LEU A 848 -17.06 -21.39 13.79
C LEU A 848 -17.63 -20.46 14.89
N THR A 849 -17.36 -20.83 16.15
CA THR A 849 -17.88 -20.25 17.39
C THR A 849 -16.78 -19.83 18.38
N ASN A 850 -15.55 -19.61 17.90
CA ASN A 850 -14.44 -19.13 18.74
C ASN A 850 -14.70 -17.76 19.40
N GLY A 851 -15.67 -16.98 18.92
CA GLY A 851 -16.02 -15.66 19.44
C GLY A 851 -14.88 -14.64 19.24
N PRO A 852 -14.60 -13.76 20.23
CA PRO A 852 -13.54 -12.76 20.11
C PRO A 852 -12.11 -13.34 20.17
N ARG A 853 -11.94 -14.67 20.31
CA ARG A 853 -10.66 -15.37 20.12
C ARG A 853 -10.43 -15.60 18.63
N THR A 854 -10.49 -14.53 17.85
CA THR A 854 -10.28 -14.54 16.40
C THR A 854 -8.80 -14.72 16.06
N PHE A 855 -8.54 -15.49 15.02
CA PHE A 855 -7.18 -15.79 14.54
C PHE A 855 -6.79 -14.94 13.33
N ILE A 856 -5.49 -14.81 13.12
CA ILE A 856 -4.91 -14.40 11.84
C ILE A 856 -4.61 -15.68 11.06
N ALA A 857 -5.30 -15.89 9.95
CA ALA A 857 -5.12 -17.03 9.07
C ALA A 857 -4.17 -16.70 7.92
N TYR A 858 -3.28 -17.63 7.59
CA TYR A 858 -2.43 -17.60 6.41
C TYR A 858 -2.56 -18.96 5.70
N ALA A 859 -2.83 -18.94 4.39
CA ALA A 859 -2.90 -20.15 3.58
C ALA A 859 -1.89 -20.11 2.42
N ASP A 860 -0.95 -21.06 2.40
CA ASP A 860 -0.30 -21.47 1.16
C ASP A 860 -1.21 -22.48 0.44
N SER A 861 -2.15 -21.93 -0.31
CA SER A 861 -3.15 -22.71 -1.02
C SER A 861 -3.74 -21.93 -2.18
N CYS A 862 -4.25 -22.64 -3.18
CA CYS A 862 -4.79 -22.06 -4.40
C CYS A 862 -6.20 -21.50 -4.17
N LEU A 863 -6.46 -20.27 -4.64
CA LEU A 863 -7.77 -19.60 -4.74
C LEU A 863 -8.64 -19.52 -3.47
N THR A 864 -8.13 -19.88 -2.29
CA THR A 864 -8.88 -19.79 -1.03
C THR A 864 -9.27 -18.35 -0.65
N ASN A 865 -8.71 -17.37 -1.37
CA ASN A 865 -9.01 -15.95 -1.32
C ASN A 865 -9.57 -15.43 -2.66
N GLY A 866 -10.28 -16.27 -3.42
CA GLY A 866 -10.83 -15.98 -4.76
C GLY A 866 -12.05 -15.04 -4.80
N PHE A 867 -11.96 -13.90 -4.12
CA PHE A 867 -13.06 -12.94 -3.90
C PHE A 867 -13.57 -12.20 -5.16
N ASP A 868 -13.16 -12.60 -6.36
CA ASP A 868 -13.60 -11.99 -7.62
C ASP A 868 -14.67 -12.80 -8.38
N GLU A 869 -15.01 -14.00 -7.89
CA GLU A 869 -15.98 -14.92 -8.52
C GLU A 869 -17.12 -15.34 -7.57
N SER A 870 -16.83 -15.61 -6.28
CA SER A 870 -17.82 -15.95 -5.25
C SER A 870 -17.19 -15.97 -3.85
N ASP A 871 -17.96 -15.65 -2.80
CA ASP A 871 -17.61 -15.78 -1.37
C ASP A 871 -16.65 -16.95 -1.06
N ALA A 872 -15.36 -16.63 -0.97
CA ALA A 872 -14.29 -17.59 -0.76
C ALA A 872 -14.15 -17.99 0.72
N MET A 873 -13.43 -19.08 1.01
CA MET A 873 -13.18 -19.52 2.39
C MET A 873 -12.56 -18.42 3.26
N GLY A 874 -11.59 -17.66 2.71
CA GLY A 874 -10.98 -16.52 3.40
C GLY A 874 -11.98 -15.41 3.75
N GLU A 875 -12.98 -15.20 2.90
CA GLU A 875 -14.05 -14.24 3.14
C GLU A 875 -15.05 -14.73 4.18
N ALA A 876 -15.52 -15.98 4.07
CA ALA A 876 -16.43 -16.60 5.04
C ALA A 876 -15.84 -16.56 6.46
N LEU A 877 -14.51 -16.74 6.59
CA LEU A 877 -13.79 -16.61 7.85
C LEU A 877 -13.85 -15.19 8.44
N VAL A 878 -13.78 -14.13 7.62
CA VAL A 878 -13.87 -12.74 8.11
C VAL A 878 -15.31 -12.22 8.22
N LYS A 879 -16.24 -12.69 7.38
CA LYS A 879 -17.68 -12.36 7.43
C LYS A 879 -18.47 -13.07 8.54
N ASN A 880 -18.02 -14.22 9.08
CA ASN A 880 -18.71 -14.95 10.17
C ASN A 880 -18.87 -14.09 11.46
N PRO A 881 -20.09 -13.83 11.97
CA PRO A 881 -20.31 -13.02 13.19
C PRO A 881 -20.03 -13.73 14.52
N ASN A 882 -19.93 -15.06 14.55
CA ASN A 882 -19.75 -15.87 15.76
C ASN A 882 -18.28 -16.25 16.04
N GLY A 883 -17.36 -15.95 15.12
CA GLY A 883 -15.98 -16.41 15.19
C GLY A 883 -15.24 -16.29 13.87
N GLY A 884 -14.43 -17.29 13.53
CA GLY A 884 -13.54 -17.27 12.38
C GLY A 884 -12.30 -16.40 12.58
N ALA A 885 -11.84 -15.79 11.50
CA ALA A 885 -10.64 -14.97 11.46
C ALA A 885 -10.96 -13.48 11.69
N VAL A 886 -9.99 -12.73 12.21
CA VAL A 886 -9.94 -11.26 12.14
C VAL A 886 -9.24 -10.78 10.88
N ALA A 887 -8.32 -11.59 10.34
CA ALA A 887 -7.68 -11.36 9.06
C ALA A 887 -7.27 -12.67 8.38
N TYR A 888 -7.26 -12.67 7.05
CA TYR A 888 -6.93 -13.80 6.20
C TYR A 888 -5.93 -13.37 5.11
N ILE A 889 -4.85 -14.12 4.97
CA ILE A 889 -3.87 -13.97 3.89
C ILE A 889 -3.92 -15.24 3.04
N GLY A 890 -4.17 -15.09 1.75
CA GLY A 890 -4.23 -16.20 0.80
C GLY A 890 -4.35 -15.74 -0.64
N SER A 891 -4.30 -16.69 -1.57
CA SER A 891 -4.21 -16.40 -3.01
C SER A 891 -5.58 -16.29 -3.68
N THR A 892 -5.74 -15.32 -4.57
CA THR A 892 -6.90 -15.18 -5.49
C THR A 892 -6.83 -16.17 -6.66
N ARG A 893 -5.63 -16.70 -6.96
CA ARG A 893 -5.32 -17.67 -8.02
C ARG A 893 -4.39 -18.77 -7.49
N PHE A 894 -3.69 -19.48 -8.37
CA PHE A 894 -2.80 -20.59 -8.01
C PHE A 894 -1.61 -20.17 -7.13
N SER A 895 -1.11 -21.11 -6.30
CA SER A 895 0.15 -21.07 -5.55
C SER A 895 1.02 -22.28 -5.95
N TRP A 896 2.27 -22.34 -5.47
CA TRP A 896 3.19 -23.48 -5.69
C TRP A 896 3.99 -23.81 -4.43
N ILE A 897 4.21 -25.11 -4.22
CA ILE A 897 4.99 -25.71 -3.11
C ILE A 897 6.33 -24.98 -2.93
N GLY A 898 6.73 -24.72 -1.68
CA GLY A 898 7.96 -24.03 -1.31
C GLY A 898 7.98 -22.52 -1.60
N LEU A 899 7.34 -22.04 -2.68
CA LEU A 899 7.27 -20.61 -2.98
C LEU A 899 6.28 -19.88 -2.09
N GLY A 900 5.13 -20.49 -1.75
CA GLY A 900 4.19 -19.92 -0.80
C GLY A 900 4.73 -19.95 0.63
N ASP A 901 5.37 -21.05 1.03
CA ASP A 901 6.13 -21.16 2.28
C ASP A 901 7.27 -20.12 2.40
N ASP A 902 8.09 -19.91 1.37
CA ASP A 902 9.13 -18.85 1.40
C ASP A 902 8.54 -17.45 1.68
N VAL A 903 7.35 -17.17 1.14
CA VAL A 903 6.61 -15.93 1.40
C VAL A 903 5.95 -15.94 2.80
N GLN A 904 5.49 -17.09 3.30
CA GLN A 904 4.93 -17.23 4.65
C GLN A 904 6.00 -17.07 5.73
N ARG A 905 7.16 -17.72 5.57
CA ARG A 905 8.35 -17.53 6.40
C ARG A 905 8.84 -16.08 6.40
N ALA A 906 8.68 -15.36 5.29
CA ALA A 906 8.96 -13.93 5.22
C ALA A 906 8.00 -13.09 6.08
N PHE A 907 6.70 -13.41 6.07
CA PHE A 907 5.67 -12.76 6.88
C PHE A 907 5.96 -12.92 8.38
N PHE A 908 6.26 -14.15 8.84
CA PHE A 908 6.58 -14.41 10.25
C PHE A 908 7.94 -13.82 10.67
N ASN A 909 8.95 -13.84 9.79
CA ASN A 909 10.23 -13.17 10.06
C ASN A 909 10.08 -11.66 10.23
N GLU A 910 9.19 -11.01 9.48
CA GLU A 910 8.96 -9.57 9.57
C GLU A 910 8.23 -9.18 10.88
N LEU A 911 7.50 -10.10 11.52
CA LEU A 911 6.88 -9.89 12.83
C LEU A 911 7.91 -9.73 13.96
N THR A 912 9.17 -10.14 13.75
CA THR A 912 10.26 -9.78 14.66
C THR A 912 10.55 -8.27 14.63
N ARG A 913 10.40 -7.61 13.47
CA ARG A 913 10.79 -6.20 13.23
C ARG A 913 9.64 -5.21 13.40
N THR A 914 8.45 -5.57 12.94
CA THR A 914 7.23 -4.73 12.99
C THR A 914 6.10 -5.46 13.74
N ARG A 915 4.92 -4.84 13.78
CA ARG A 915 3.69 -5.46 14.28
C ARG A 915 2.44 -5.14 13.45
N HIS A 916 2.50 -4.23 12.48
CA HIS A 916 1.34 -3.90 11.64
C HIS A 916 1.14 -4.95 10.55
N LEU A 917 -0.04 -5.57 10.50
CA LEU A 917 -0.33 -6.73 9.66
C LEU A 917 -0.04 -6.51 8.16
N GLY A 918 -0.35 -5.33 7.62
CA GLY A 918 -0.09 -4.99 6.23
C GLY A 918 1.40 -4.89 5.88
N LEU A 919 2.27 -4.58 6.84
CA LEU A 919 3.72 -4.63 6.63
C LEU A 919 4.25 -6.06 6.59
N LEU A 920 3.69 -6.96 7.41
CA LEU A 920 3.97 -8.40 7.35
C LEU A 920 3.58 -8.96 5.97
N HIS A 921 2.39 -8.60 5.48
CA HIS A 921 1.90 -8.97 4.15
C HIS A 921 2.75 -8.38 3.01
N ASN A 922 3.31 -7.17 3.18
CA ASN A 922 4.20 -6.55 2.20
C ASN A 922 5.62 -7.12 2.20
N SER A 923 6.00 -7.99 3.16
CA SER A 923 7.29 -8.71 3.11
C SER A 923 7.45 -9.51 1.81
N ARG A 924 6.34 -9.99 1.21
CA ARG A 924 6.31 -10.73 -0.06
C ARG A 924 6.90 -9.96 -1.25
N LEU A 925 6.81 -8.63 -1.25
CA LEU A 925 7.20 -7.80 -2.40
C LEU A 925 8.69 -7.99 -2.76
N ARG A 926 9.53 -8.29 -1.77
CA ARG A 926 10.96 -8.56 -1.93
C ARG A 926 11.26 -9.71 -2.90
N PHE A 927 10.37 -10.67 -3.07
CA PHE A 927 10.61 -11.83 -3.93
C PHE A 927 10.53 -11.48 -5.42
N ALA A 928 9.55 -10.64 -5.82
CA ALA A 928 9.49 -10.12 -7.18
C ALA A 928 10.59 -9.08 -7.47
N GLN A 929 11.02 -8.32 -6.46
CA GLN A 929 12.17 -7.40 -6.55
C GLN A 929 13.50 -8.14 -6.77
N ASN A 930 13.76 -9.19 -5.99
CA ASN A 930 15.02 -9.94 -6.01
C ASN A 930 15.09 -10.94 -7.17
N HIS A 931 13.95 -11.41 -7.68
CA HIS A 931 13.86 -12.37 -8.78
C HIS A 931 13.02 -11.83 -9.96
N PRO A 932 13.42 -10.70 -10.60
CA PRO A 932 12.59 -10.01 -11.59
C PRO A 932 12.34 -10.82 -12.89
N GLY A 933 13.10 -11.90 -13.13
CA GLY A 933 12.87 -12.86 -14.22
C GLY A 933 12.05 -14.10 -13.84
N ASN A 934 11.62 -14.25 -12.58
CA ASN A 934 10.85 -15.41 -12.13
C ASN A 934 9.34 -15.10 -12.13
N HIS A 935 8.61 -15.67 -13.08
CA HIS A 935 7.16 -15.49 -13.21
C HIS A 935 6.35 -16.05 -12.03
N TYR A 936 6.77 -17.16 -11.42
CA TYR A 936 6.07 -17.74 -10.28
C TYR A 936 6.11 -16.79 -9.06
N TYR A 937 7.26 -16.17 -8.78
CA TYR A 937 7.34 -15.17 -7.69
C TYR A 937 6.49 -13.93 -7.97
N LYS A 938 6.45 -13.41 -9.21
CA LYS A 938 5.54 -12.31 -9.58
C LYS A 938 4.08 -12.71 -9.37
N TRP A 939 3.71 -13.91 -9.82
CA TRP A 939 2.35 -14.44 -9.68
C TRP A 939 1.95 -14.57 -8.21
N CYS A 940 2.77 -15.21 -7.37
CA CYS A 940 2.50 -15.32 -5.93
C CYS A 940 2.35 -13.95 -5.26
N VAL A 941 3.18 -12.96 -5.64
CA VAL A 941 3.08 -11.60 -5.09
C VAL A 941 1.77 -10.90 -5.49
N LEU A 942 1.30 -11.07 -6.72
CA LEU A 942 0.04 -10.50 -7.22
C LEU A 942 -1.19 -11.23 -6.65
N ALA A 943 -1.16 -12.57 -6.65
CA ALA A 943 -2.28 -13.40 -6.22
C ALA A 943 -2.51 -13.38 -4.72
N LEU A 944 -1.44 -13.31 -3.91
CA LEU A 944 -1.56 -13.24 -2.45
C LEU A 944 -2.05 -11.84 -2.02
N ASN A 945 -3.25 -11.81 -1.43
CA ASN A 945 -3.92 -10.60 -0.95
C ASN A 945 -4.24 -10.71 0.55
N LEU A 946 -4.45 -9.56 1.22
CA LEU A 946 -4.80 -9.45 2.64
C LEU A 946 -6.27 -9.03 2.79
N LEU A 947 -7.10 -9.93 3.29
CA LEU A 947 -8.37 -9.58 3.90
C LEU A 947 -8.11 -9.23 5.36
N GLY A 948 -8.31 -7.98 5.75
CA GLY A 948 -7.96 -7.49 7.08
C GLY A 948 -7.54 -6.03 7.05
N ASP A 949 -7.55 -5.41 8.24
CA ASP A 949 -7.12 -4.04 8.43
C ASP A 949 -5.58 -3.95 8.38
N PRO A 950 -4.97 -3.23 7.41
CA PRO A 950 -3.52 -3.25 7.21
C PRO A 950 -2.72 -2.57 8.32
N GLU A 951 -3.33 -1.67 9.10
CA GLU A 951 -2.68 -1.05 10.26
C GLU A 951 -2.69 -1.96 11.49
N MET A 952 -3.60 -2.93 11.56
CA MET A 952 -3.90 -3.72 12.76
C MET A 952 -2.63 -4.28 13.41
N GLU A 953 -2.48 -4.00 14.69
CA GLU A 953 -1.26 -4.34 15.43
C GLU A 953 -1.34 -5.75 16.01
N VAL A 954 -0.52 -6.63 15.47
CA VAL A 954 -0.40 -8.04 15.83
C VAL A 954 0.26 -8.17 17.20
N TRP A 955 -0.43 -8.79 18.15
CA TRP A 955 0.04 -8.90 19.54
C TRP A 955 1.23 -9.85 19.68
N LYS A 956 2.41 -9.29 20.00
CA LYS A 956 3.65 -10.06 20.25
C LYS A 956 3.84 -10.53 21.69
N ARG A 957 2.90 -10.16 22.57
CA ARG A 957 2.74 -10.60 23.96
C ARG A 957 1.34 -10.23 24.41
N SER A 958 0.86 -10.80 25.51
CA SER A 958 -0.33 -10.25 26.19
C SER A 958 -0.02 -8.82 26.65
N PRO A 959 -0.85 -7.82 26.33
CA PRO A 959 -0.65 -6.46 26.83
C PRO A 959 -0.84 -6.44 28.35
N ASP A 960 0.14 -5.88 29.06
CA ASP A 960 -0.01 -5.62 30.49
C ASP A 960 -1.10 -4.54 30.68
N PRO A 961 -2.19 -4.80 31.42
CA PRO A 961 -3.17 -3.77 31.71
C PRO A 961 -2.55 -2.71 32.63
N PHE A 962 -2.96 -1.46 32.46
CA PHE A 962 -2.47 -0.33 33.25
C PHE A 962 -3.61 0.60 33.68
N ARG A 963 -3.42 1.22 34.83
CA ARG A 963 -4.33 2.21 35.41
C ARG A 963 -3.61 3.54 35.62
N LEU A 964 -4.40 4.61 35.71
CA LEU A 964 -3.91 5.96 35.96
C LEU A 964 -4.21 6.35 37.41
N GLU A 965 -3.16 6.64 38.17
CA GLU A 965 -3.26 7.16 39.53
C GLU A 965 -3.13 8.70 39.46
N TYR A 966 -4.18 9.39 39.89
CA TYR A 966 -4.28 10.86 39.85
C TYR A 966 -3.96 11.42 41.25
N ILE A 967 -2.99 12.32 41.35
CA ILE A 967 -2.49 12.89 42.60
C ILE A 967 -2.50 14.43 42.49
N PRO A 968 -3.33 15.15 43.26
CA PRO A 968 -3.37 16.61 43.23
C PRO A 968 -2.13 17.20 43.94
N LEU A 969 -1.49 18.18 43.30
CA LEU A 969 -0.47 19.06 43.89
C LEU A 969 -0.97 20.51 43.89
N GLU A 970 -0.26 21.40 44.58
CA GLU A 970 -0.64 22.81 44.76
C GLU A 970 -0.96 23.56 43.45
N LYS A 971 -0.30 23.18 42.35
CA LYS A 971 -0.39 23.85 41.03
C LYS A 971 -0.62 22.90 39.86
N ASP A 972 -0.37 21.60 40.05
CA ASP A 972 -0.34 20.60 39.00
C ASP A 972 -1.07 19.32 39.44
N LEU A 973 -1.73 18.65 38.51
CA LEU A 973 -2.27 17.31 38.66
C LEU A 973 -1.19 16.32 38.19
N ARG A 974 -0.60 15.59 39.13
CA ARG A 974 0.34 14.50 38.84
C ARG A 974 -0.43 13.26 38.43
N ILE A 975 -0.04 12.67 37.30
CA ILE A 975 -0.64 11.43 36.80
C ILE A 975 0.46 10.37 36.69
N ARG A 976 0.31 9.29 37.45
CA ARG A 976 1.21 8.13 37.40
C ARG A 976 0.57 7.02 36.57
N VAL A 977 1.36 6.38 35.74
CA VAL A 977 0.94 5.20 34.97
C VAL A 977 1.39 3.97 35.75
N LEU A 978 0.46 3.15 36.24
CA LEU A 978 0.78 1.95 37.03
C LEU A 978 0.32 0.70 36.29
N TYR A 979 1.12 -0.37 36.27
CA TYR A 979 0.59 -1.68 35.86
C TYR A 979 -0.50 -2.11 36.83
N GLU A 980 -1.62 -2.61 36.30
CA GLU A 980 -2.76 -3.08 37.10
C GLU A 980 -2.49 -4.46 37.71
N THR A 981 -1.58 -5.23 37.10
CA THR A 981 -1.03 -6.49 37.61
C THR A 981 0.06 -6.30 38.68
N ASP A 982 0.65 -5.10 38.84
CA ASP A 982 1.67 -4.85 39.86
C ASP A 982 1.07 -4.34 41.17
N LEU A 983 0.89 -5.27 42.12
CA LEU A 983 0.46 -4.98 43.49
C LEU A 983 1.45 -4.05 44.24
N THR A 984 2.72 -3.99 43.83
CA THR A 984 3.74 -3.11 44.44
C THR A 984 3.73 -1.68 43.88
N ARG A 985 2.81 -1.37 42.95
CA ARG A 985 2.56 -0.03 42.38
C ARG A 985 3.80 0.66 41.77
N HIS A 986 4.68 -0.07 41.09
CA HIS A 986 5.71 0.56 40.28
C HIS A 986 5.09 1.32 39.11
N ALA A 987 5.63 2.52 38.88
CA ALA A 987 5.18 3.38 37.80
C ALA A 987 5.93 3.08 36.50
N VAL A 988 5.20 3.03 35.38
CA VAL A 988 5.69 2.66 34.06
C VAL A 988 6.54 3.80 33.49
N ARG A 989 7.86 3.71 33.68
CA ARG A 989 8.86 4.73 33.30
C ARG A 989 8.91 5.02 31.80
N GLU A 990 8.43 4.09 30.98
CA GLU A 990 8.44 4.19 29.52
C GLU A 990 7.07 4.58 28.93
N ALA A 991 6.11 4.97 29.77
CA ALA A 991 4.82 5.44 29.31
C ALA A 991 4.95 6.74 28.50
N GLU A 992 4.44 6.73 27.27
CA GLU A 992 4.29 7.93 26.46
C GLU A 992 2.92 8.55 26.73
N VAL A 993 2.90 9.87 26.90
CA VAL A 993 1.67 10.65 26.98
C VAL A 993 1.63 11.64 25.82
N VAL A 994 0.50 11.73 25.15
CA VAL A 994 0.27 12.71 24.09
C VAL A 994 -0.94 13.55 24.46
N ALA A 995 -0.71 14.83 24.70
CA ALA A 995 -1.75 15.79 25.03
C ALA A 995 -2.27 16.48 23.75
N TYR A 996 -3.60 16.58 23.65
CA TYR A 996 -4.31 17.18 22.53
C TYR A 996 -5.11 18.38 23.02
N ALA A 997 -4.82 19.58 22.49
CA ALA A 997 -5.50 20.83 22.80
C ALA A 997 -6.01 21.47 21.49
N GLY A 998 -7.26 21.15 21.14
CA GLY A 998 -7.74 21.30 19.76
C GLY A 998 -6.90 20.41 18.82
N ASP A 999 -6.37 20.99 17.75
CA ASP A 999 -5.47 20.34 16.80
C ASP A 999 -3.99 20.34 17.24
N ASN A 1000 -3.65 21.03 18.34
CA ASN A 1000 -2.28 21.05 18.86
C ASN A 1000 -1.96 19.75 19.59
N ILE A 1001 -0.85 19.11 19.20
CA ILE A 1001 -0.37 17.85 19.78
C ILE A 1001 0.95 18.11 20.51
N LEU A 1002 1.01 17.73 21.79
CA LEU A 1002 2.22 17.81 22.62
C LEU A 1002 2.54 16.43 23.21
N THR A 1003 3.61 15.79 22.72
CA THR A 1003 4.14 14.57 23.34
C THR A 1003 4.95 14.91 24.59
N VAL A 1004 4.60 14.28 25.70
CA VAL A 1004 5.29 14.32 26.99
C VAL A 1004 5.58 12.88 27.41
N THR A 1005 6.84 12.48 27.42
CA THR A 1005 7.22 11.18 28.00
C THR A 1005 7.09 11.26 29.52
N ALA A 1006 6.63 10.19 30.17
CA ALA A 1006 6.75 10.08 31.62
C ALA A 1006 8.22 10.24 32.06
N ASN A 1007 8.44 10.83 33.24
CA ASN A 1007 9.79 11.00 33.76
C ASN A 1007 10.40 9.67 34.22
N ALA A 1008 11.66 9.71 34.68
CA ALA A 1008 12.36 8.53 35.21
C ALA A 1008 11.69 7.86 36.44
N GLU A 1009 10.66 8.48 37.01
CA GLU A 1009 9.87 8.03 38.16
C GLU A 1009 8.43 7.59 37.76
N GLY A 1010 8.15 7.51 36.45
CA GLY A 1010 6.93 6.95 35.85
C GLY A 1010 5.69 7.84 35.95
N TYR A 1011 5.86 9.16 36.05
CA TYR A 1011 4.75 10.11 36.07
C TYR A 1011 4.98 11.33 35.18
N PHE A 1012 3.91 12.08 34.94
CA PHE A 1012 3.93 13.41 34.35
C PHE A 1012 3.03 14.34 35.17
N ASP A 1013 3.33 15.63 35.12
CA ASP A 1013 2.61 16.68 35.85
C ASP A 1013 1.89 17.59 34.85
N LEU A 1014 0.62 17.87 35.09
CA LEU A 1014 -0.25 18.69 34.23
C LEU A 1014 -0.78 19.90 35.01
N PRO A 1015 -0.55 21.15 34.59
CA PRO A 1015 -1.06 22.33 35.30
C PRO A 1015 -2.58 22.28 35.56
N ASN A 1016 -2.99 22.58 36.78
CA ASN A 1016 -4.39 22.48 37.24
C ASN A 1016 -5.35 23.27 36.33
N GLU A 1017 -4.94 24.44 35.87
CA GLU A 1017 -5.69 25.29 34.92
C GLU A 1017 -6.04 24.56 33.61
N LEU A 1018 -5.14 23.71 33.09
CA LEU A 1018 -5.36 22.93 31.87
C LEU A 1018 -6.26 21.71 32.14
N ALA A 1019 -6.08 21.04 33.28
CA ALA A 1019 -6.92 19.91 33.70
C ALA A 1019 -8.39 20.33 33.92
N GLU A 1020 -8.62 21.53 34.46
CA GLU A 1020 -9.95 22.08 34.71
C GLU A 1020 -10.63 22.68 33.46
N SER A 1021 -9.84 23.04 32.44
CA SER A 1021 -10.34 23.68 31.21
C SER A 1021 -11.35 22.84 30.42
N GLY A 1022 -11.35 21.52 30.59
CA GLY A 1022 -12.14 20.56 29.80
C GLY A 1022 -11.70 20.41 28.33
N ASN A 1023 -10.83 21.28 27.82
CA ASN A 1023 -10.41 21.33 26.41
C ASN A 1023 -9.22 20.41 26.08
N LEU A 1024 -8.65 19.76 27.09
CA LEU A 1024 -7.50 18.88 26.96
C LEU A 1024 -7.93 17.41 26.90
N ARG A 1025 -7.37 16.63 25.98
CA ARG A 1025 -7.45 15.16 25.98
C ARG A 1025 -6.05 14.58 26.08
N LEU A 1026 -5.88 13.43 26.73
CA LEU A 1026 -4.58 12.75 26.83
C LEU A 1026 -4.70 11.33 26.26
N ARG A 1027 -3.81 10.94 25.34
CA ARG A 1027 -3.49 9.52 25.09
C ARG A 1027 -2.40 9.14 26.07
N VAL A 1028 -2.59 8.07 26.83
CA VAL A 1028 -1.52 7.38 27.56
C VAL A 1028 -1.31 6.01 26.89
N SER A 1029 -0.06 5.69 26.58
CA SER A 1029 0.32 4.45 25.90
C SER A 1029 1.61 3.88 26.48
N ILE A 1030 1.68 2.55 26.59
CA ILE A 1030 2.84 1.83 27.12
C ILE A 1030 3.49 0.94 26.03
N PRO A 1031 4.81 0.69 26.07
CA PRO A 1031 5.48 -0.15 25.07
C PRO A 1031 4.91 -1.58 25.00
N ASP A 1032 4.51 -1.98 23.78
CA ASP A 1032 3.83 -3.26 23.52
C ASP A 1032 2.65 -3.59 24.46
N GLY A 1033 1.93 -2.55 24.87
CA GLY A 1033 0.64 -2.67 25.56
C GLY A 1033 -0.42 -1.75 24.95
N LEU A 1034 -1.57 -1.67 25.62
CA LEU A 1034 -2.74 -0.92 25.14
C LEU A 1034 -2.51 0.62 25.21
N SER A 1035 -3.38 1.35 24.52
CA SER A 1035 -3.54 2.80 24.71
C SER A 1035 -4.85 3.11 25.44
N ARG A 1036 -4.85 4.20 26.22
CA ARG A 1036 -6.03 4.76 26.89
C ARG A 1036 -6.15 6.24 26.56
N MET A 1037 -7.31 6.65 26.05
CA MET A 1037 -7.71 8.05 26.05
C MET A 1037 -8.28 8.46 27.42
N VAL A 1038 -7.93 9.67 27.84
CA VAL A 1038 -8.50 10.39 28.99
C VAL A 1038 -9.17 11.63 28.42
N SER A 1039 -10.44 11.86 28.75
CA SER A 1039 -11.17 13.04 28.28
C SER A 1039 -10.95 14.24 29.21
N GLY A 1040 -11.19 15.44 28.67
CA GLY A 1040 -11.17 16.66 29.50
C GLY A 1040 -12.27 16.67 30.56
N GLU A 1041 -13.37 15.95 30.33
CA GLU A 1041 -14.40 15.71 31.33
C GLU A 1041 -13.92 14.76 32.44
N GLU A 1042 -13.13 13.72 32.12
CA GLU A 1042 -12.52 12.84 33.13
C GLU A 1042 -11.53 13.62 34.01
N LEU A 1043 -10.66 14.44 33.41
CA LEU A 1043 -9.73 15.32 34.12
C LEU A 1043 -10.48 16.33 35.00
N LYS A 1044 -11.46 17.04 34.44
CA LYS A 1044 -12.25 18.04 35.17
C LYS A 1044 -13.03 17.39 36.32
N LYS A 1045 -13.67 16.24 36.10
CA LYS A 1045 -14.38 15.48 37.14
C LYS A 1045 -13.43 14.99 38.23
N LYS A 1046 -12.17 14.66 37.92
CA LYS A 1046 -11.13 14.36 38.92
C LYS A 1046 -10.76 15.60 39.74
N MET A 1047 -10.56 16.75 39.10
CA MET A 1047 -10.32 18.02 39.81
C MET A 1047 -11.50 18.45 40.68
N GLU A 1048 -12.74 18.23 40.24
CA GLU A 1048 -13.96 18.45 41.04
C GLU A 1048 -14.07 17.47 42.22
N GLN A 1049 -13.61 16.22 42.08
CA GLN A 1049 -13.52 15.27 43.19
C GLN A 1049 -12.51 15.74 44.25
N PHE A 1050 -11.29 16.13 43.85
CA PHE A 1050 -10.27 16.63 44.79
C PHE A 1050 -10.62 17.98 45.45
N ARG A 1051 -11.60 18.72 44.91
CA ARG A 1051 -12.11 19.97 45.49
C ARG A 1051 -13.23 19.80 46.51
N ARG A 1052 -13.83 18.62 46.62
CA ARG A 1052 -14.77 18.32 47.70
C ARG A 1052 -13.96 17.91 48.94
N PRO A 1053 -14.03 18.64 50.06
CA PRO A 1053 -13.52 18.09 51.32
C PRO A 1053 -14.38 16.88 51.69
N GLU A 1054 -13.75 15.81 52.16
CA GLU A 1054 -14.46 14.67 52.75
C GLU A 1054 -15.07 15.11 54.09
N ILE A 1055 -16.31 15.57 54.03
CA ILE A 1055 -17.18 15.81 55.19
C ILE A 1055 -18.45 14.99 54.96
N GLU A 1056 -18.32 13.67 55.07
CA GLU A 1056 -19.45 12.86 55.52
C GLU A 1056 -19.47 12.90 57.05
N GLU A 1057 -20.15 13.92 57.60
CA GLU A 1057 -20.65 13.84 58.97
C GLU A 1057 -21.66 12.69 59.03
N VAL A 1058 -21.25 11.55 59.59
CA VAL A 1058 -22.15 10.43 59.87
C VAL A 1058 -23.23 10.90 60.85
N PRO A 1059 -24.53 10.93 60.50
CA PRO A 1059 -25.56 11.34 61.42
C PRO A 1059 -25.76 10.26 62.48
N VAL A 1060 -25.34 10.53 63.72
CA VAL A 1060 -25.55 9.62 64.86
C VAL A 1060 -26.97 9.81 65.40
N GLU A 1061 -27.97 9.28 64.67
CA GLU A 1061 -29.35 9.18 65.16
C GLU A 1061 -30.03 7.89 64.67
N ASN A 1062 -30.81 7.26 65.55
CA ASN A 1062 -31.68 6.10 65.31
C ASN A 1062 -31.01 4.77 64.88
N LEU A 1063 -30.11 4.27 65.72
CA LEU A 1063 -29.83 2.81 65.82
C LEU A 1063 -30.97 2.07 66.54
N GLN A 1064 -32.18 2.09 65.97
CA GLN A 1064 -33.31 1.30 66.46
C GLN A 1064 -34.39 1.03 65.38
N ASP A 1065 -34.13 0.04 64.52
CA ASP A 1065 -35.07 -0.97 63.98
C ASP A 1065 -34.47 -1.66 62.74
N GLY A 1066 -34.96 -2.86 62.38
CA GLY A 1066 -34.69 -3.45 61.05
C GLY A 1066 -33.99 -4.82 60.96
N PHE A 1067 -33.86 -5.60 62.04
CA PHE A 1067 -33.37 -7.00 61.96
C PHE A 1067 -34.44 -7.97 61.39
N SER A 1068 -34.77 -7.81 60.10
CA SER A 1068 -35.70 -8.64 59.31
C SER A 1068 -35.55 -8.28 57.82
N CYS A 1069 -35.46 -9.18 56.82
CA CYS A 1069 -35.76 -10.61 56.78
C CYS A 1069 -34.85 -11.35 55.75
N MET A 1070 -34.37 -12.56 56.07
CA MET A 1070 -33.84 -13.53 55.08
C MET A 1070 -34.13 -14.98 55.50
N GLN A 1071 -35.22 -15.56 54.99
CA GLN A 1071 -35.61 -16.99 55.05
C GLN A 1071 -36.83 -17.17 54.12
N THR A 1072 -37.09 -18.27 53.39
CA THR A 1072 -36.38 -19.53 53.05
C THR A 1072 -36.59 -19.78 51.52
N ALA A 1073 -36.14 -20.81 50.81
CA ALA A 1073 -35.43 -22.07 51.08
C ALA A 1073 -34.70 -22.52 49.77
N ALA A 1074 -33.89 -23.58 49.68
CA ALA A 1074 -33.40 -24.53 50.70
C ALA A 1074 -31.86 -24.66 50.57
N VAL A 1075 -31.14 -25.78 50.35
CA VAL A 1075 -31.41 -27.22 50.15
C VAL A 1075 -30.51 -28.03 51.11
N LYS A 1076 -30.91 -29.27 51.42
CA LYS A 1076 -30.22 -30.22 52.32
C LYS A 1076 -28.81 -30.57 51.80
N GLN A 1077 -27.76 -30.28 52.57
CA GLN A 1077 -27.09 -31.16 53.56
C GLN A 1077 -26.28 -32.33 52.98
N GLY A 1078 -24.98 -32.35 53.31
CA GLY A 1078 -24.06 -33.48 53.19
C GLY A 1078 -22.83 -33.25 54.10
N ASN A 1079 -22.63 -34.12 55.09
CA ASN A 1079 -21.67 -33.91 56.18
C ASN A 1079 -20.20 -34.14 55.75
N GLY A 1080 -19.24 -33.42 56.35
CA GLY A 1080 -17.81 -33.80 56.26
C GLY A 1080 -16.79 -32.75 56.71
N HIS A 1081 -16.43 -32.78 58.00
CA HIS A 1081 -15.25 -32.15 58.65
C HIS A 1081 -14.41 -31.10 57.90
N ILE A 1082 -14.46 -29.87 58.42
CA ILE A 1082 -13.32 -28.92 58.36
C ILE A 1082 -12.20 -29.44 59.28
N ASN A 1083 -10.94 -29.24 58.89
CA ASN A 1083 -9.81 -29.24 59.82
C ASN A 1083 -9.02 -27.92 59.67
N GLN A 1084 -8.46 -27.43 60.76
CA GLN A 1084 -7.69 -26.16 60.82
C GLN A 1084 -6.37 -26.36 60.02
N GLN A 1085 -5.90 -25.41 59.19
CA GLN A 1085 -5.23 -24.13 59.47
C GLN A 1085 -5.06 -23.39 58.11
N ASP A 1086 -4.84 -22.08 57.97
CA ASP A 1086 -4.29 -21.04 58.87
C ASP A 1086 -4.96 -19.66 58.66
N HIS A 1087 -4.59 -18.67 59.48
CA HIS A 1087 -5.02 -17.27 59.34
C HIS A 1087 -4.32 -16.53 58.18
N ILE A 1088 -5.09 -15.70 57.46
CA ILE A 1088 -4.56 -14.45 56.85
C ILE A 1088 -5.46 -13.30 57.32
N THR A 1089 -4.86 -12.33 58.00
CA THR A 1089 -5.53 -11.09 58.40
C THR A 1089 -5.63 -10.16 57.20
N VAL A 1090 -6.81 -9.58 56.97
CA VAL A 1090 -6.98 -8.45 56.05
C VAL A 1090 -7.15 -7.19 56.89
N GLU A 1091 -6.10 -6.38 56.93
CA GLU A 1091 -6.21 -4.94 57.24
C GLU A 1091 -6.22 -4.16 55.91
N LEU A 1092 -6.81 -2.96 55.92
CA LEU A 1092 -7.30 -2.22 54.75
C LEU A 1092 -6.22 -1.53 53.89
#